data_AF-A0A0F5JIK1-F1
#
_entry.id   AF-A0A0F5JIK1-F1
#
_cell.length_a   1.000
_cell.length_b   1.000
_cell.length_c   1.000
_cell.angle_alpha   90.00
_cell.angle_beta   90.00
_cell.angle_gamma   90.00
#
_symmetry.space_group_name_H-M   'P 1'
#
loop_
_entity.id
_entity.type
_entity.pdbx_description
1 polymer ?
#
loop_
_entity_poly.entity_id
_entity_poly.type
_entity_poly.pdbx_seq_one_letter_code
_entity_poly.pdbx_strand_id
1 'polypeptide(L)'
;MWKKLLITGCMAFCLLGGSVLSAQPSCETKEEVTSEQLNRTKKGLDAMLKELKNNSWYQSELNKVASLATPSEQMQAYKSLAGRLISVLEIQAELEWMKPEAIQEALGIMKKSSGFDANLAEKRFNELKSLLSGGFAGIYTGDQQALDKANKALALKRELMLMSPDVNVDKMLTVKFNLGERANFVGAGSLGIQPNNWSNLSSASRKNFKAELVELSGLKSGNLQEKTVYKPAVEGSSVTDLVLNWDGKRLMFTALDTTRRWQVHEIDLEGGNARQVTNIPEPDLEFFDATYLPDGRMLAISNIGYQGVPCVNGSDAVGNMVLYDPSNGDLRRLTFDQDANWHPVVMANGKVMYVRWEYTDLTHYFSRIVMHMNPDGTEQKSLYGSGSMFPNSIFDVQPLPKRTNRFVGVISGHHGVARSGRLMIFDPAKSRKEEKGMIQELPFRGRPIIPEVKDELVNGVWPQFIKPYPLTDETFLVTAKLSPYSRWGIYLVDIYDNLTLVANADDAGMIYSVPVKSTPVPPAIPDRIKPNEKEATVFIQDIYEGEGLRGVPRGQIKSFRVYAYEYAYRRTLSDHYNHGIQAGWDIKRLLGTVPVEEDGSAIFKIPANTPVSLQPLDADGRAVQWMRSWLTGMPGEVVSCVGCHEDQNTIPVPKRVAASTRKPHELKIADGGVRSYTFKYEIQPILDRACVACHDGSKAGRPNFKDTTSVGITDWSGTRYFQKSYLAFHPYVNRQGPEADMYVMTPYEYHASTSEIVRMLERGHYNVKLTDNEWDHLTMWIDMNAPGRGEFDADPLNGYEQYGRRLELTNKYANGAGADWRKELADYASLLKSKGEIKPELPEKVAPVKHKEVKMKGWPLSADDIQKMLSKEKSLRKEIEVADGVKIAFVRVPAGKFVMGTNDGYPDQAPEFKAEVKKGFWMSEKELTNEQYNALVPDHDSRIYAQFWKDHTTPGYPANKPNQPVIRVSYEEAVNYCRMLSEKTGLNVQLPTEVQWEWACRGGSDQPFWYGAMDANFGPYENLADVQLEKMAVTGIDPQPMEKDNPWFSYYNYMPKVDTVNDGLMIPTEEYTYKANPFGLINMHGNLQEWTRSIYAPYPYNDKSQETLEAKQVVARGGSWVDRPKDATATARRAYLPWQKVNNVGLRLIIED
;
A
#
# COMPACT_ATOMS: atom_id res chain seq x y z
N MET A 1 12.58 7.39 25.49
CA MET A 1 13.78 8.26 25.41
C MET A 1 13.49 9.51 24.57
N TRP A 2 13.65 10.70 25.16
CA TRP A 2 13.33 11.99 24.55
C TRP A 2 14.59 12.83 24.35
N LYS A 3 14.56 13.66 23.30
CA LYS A 3 15.56 14.64 22.83
C LYS A 3 16.65 14.09 21.90
N LYS A 4 16.40 14.16 20.59
CA LYS A 4 17.24 14.90 19.62
C LYS A 4 16.67 14.85 18.20
N LEU A 5 16.74 16.02 17.55
CA LEU A 5 16.54 16.33 16.12
C LEU A 5 15.13 16.23 15.51
N LEU A 6 14.45 17.38 15.49
CA LEU A 6 13.69 17.85 14.32
C LEU A 6 14.09 19.31 14.10
N ILE A 7 14.98 19.55 13.14
CA ILE A 7 15.21 20.87 12.56
C ILE A 7 14.21 21.00 11.41
N THR A 8 13.01 21.45 11.73
CA THR A 8 12.07 22.02 10.77
C THR A 8 11.58 23.33 11.37
N GLY A 9 12.20 24.43 10.95
CA GLY A 9 11.67 25.76 11.24
C GLY A 9 10.38 25.94 10.47
N CYS A 10 9.25 25.88 11.15
CA CYS A 10 7.99 26.44 10.67
C CYS A 10 7.39 27.36 11.73
N MET A 11 6.78 28.41 11.20
CA MET A 11 6.27 29.59 11.87
C MET A 11 5.23 29.26 12.95
N ALA A 12 5.32 29.94 14.10
CA ALA A 12 4.19 30.16 14.98
C ALA A 12 3.82 31.65 14.92
N PHE A 13 2.66 31.94 14.34
CA PHE A 13 1.92 33.20 14.52
C PHE A 13 1.02 33.03 15.76
N CYS A 14 1.12 33.93 16.73
CA CYS A 14 0.13 34.09 17.79
C CYS A 14 -0.73 35.32 17.52
N LEU A 15 -2.05 35.12 17.46
CA LEU A 15 -3.09 36.13 17.64
C LEU A 15 -4.19 35.47 18.47
N LEU A 16 -4.34 35.85 19.74
CA LEU A 16 -5.59 35.75 20.49
C LEU A 16 -5.60 36.77 21.62
N GLY A 17 -6.67 37.57 21.67
CA GLY A 17 -7.03 38.44 22.80
C GLY A 17 -7.86 39.63 22.37
N GLY A 18 -9.19 39.50 22.37
CA GLY A 18 -10.13 40.61 22.19
C GLY A 18 -10.87 40.94 23.49
N SER A 19 -10.97 42.23 23.82
CA SER A 19 -12.07 42.81 24.60
C SER A 19 -12.12 44.36 24.47
N VAL A 20 -13.20 44.80 23.82
CA VAL A 20 -13.99 46.05 23.84
C VAL A 20 -13.52 47.31 24.62
N LEU A 21 -13.45 48.43 23.85
CA LEU A 21 -13.65 49.89 24.10
C LEU A 21 -12.86 50.64 25.21
N SER A 22 -11.98 51.55 24.78
CA SER A 22 -12.11 52.99 25.02
C SER A 22 -11.31 53.79 23.98
N ALA A 23 -11.83 54.95 23.57
CA ALA A 23 -11.17 55.89 22.67
C ALA A 23 -10.28 56.85 23.46
N GLN A 24 -9.02 57.04 23.07
CA GLN A 24 -8.23 58.29 23.15
C GLN A 24 -6.81 58.12 22.51
N PRO A 25 -6.06 59.21 22.24
CA PRO A 25 -5.45 59.47 20.94
C PRO A 25 -4.04 58.88 20.74
N SER A 26 -3.66 58.84 19.46
CA SER A 26 -2.35 58.57 18.88
C SER A 26 -1.15 58.84 19.80
N CYS A 27 -0.44 57.77 20.15
CA CYS A 27 0.98 57.82 20.45
C CYS A 27 1.62 56.68 19.64
N GLU A 28 2.22 57.01 18.49
CA GLU A 28 3.04 56.08 17.70
C GLU A 28 4.30 55.76 18.51
N THR A 29 4.25 54.74 19.36
CA THR A 29 5.47 54.07 19.82
C THR A 29 6.01 53.27 18.63
N LYS A 30 7.10 53.75 18.02
CA LYS A 30 7.92 52.95 17.09
C LYS A 30 8.30 51.67 17.82
N GLU A 31 7.77 50.53 17.40
CA GLU A 31 8.25 49.22 17.87
C GLU A 31 9.74 49.13 17.54
N GLU A 32 10.59 49.03 18.57
CA GLU A 32 12.02 48.80 18.39
C GLU A 32 12.24 47.42 17.77
N VAL A 33 13.00 47.36 16.66
CA VAL A 33 13.36 46.08 16.03
C VAL A 33 14.22 45.28 16.99
N THR A 34 13.73 44.11 17.39
CA THR A 34 14.46 43.21 18.29
C THR A 34 15.62 42.50 17.56
N SER A 35 16.69 42.19 18.29
CA SER A 35 17.81 41.39 17.76
C SER A 35 17.35 40.03 17.23
N GLU A 36 16.29 39.45 17.81
CA GLU A 36 15.70 38.19 17.34
C GLU A 36 15.04 38.33 15.96
N GLN A 37 14.22 39.36 15.77
CA GLN A 37 13.61 39.65 14.46
C GLN A 37 14.66 39.88 13.39
N LEU A 38 15.73 40.61 13.74
CA LEU A 38 16.83 40.89 12.84
C LEU A 38 17.58 39.61 12.43
N ASN A 39 17.97 38.79 13.42
CA ASN A 39 18.65 37.52 13.18
C ASN A 39 17.79 36.55 12.35
N ARG A 40 16.48 36.49 12.61
CA ARG A 40 15.54 35.67 11.84
C ARG A 40 15.46 36.11 10.38
N THR A 41 15.39 37.42 10.14
CA THR A 41 15.31 37.99 8.77
C THR A 41 16.61 37.72 8.01
N LYS A 42 17.76 37.94 8.65
CA LYS A 42 19.08 37.61 8.08
C LYS A 42 19.19 36.12 7.73
N LYS A 43 18.76 35.22 8.62
CA LYS A 43 18.75 33.78 8.34
C LYS A 43 17.90 33.41 7.13
N GLY A 44 16.77 34.10 6.93
CA GLY A 44 15.94 33.94 5.72
C GLY A 44 16.66 34.39 4.45
N LEU A 45 17.36 35.52 4.50
CA LEU A 45 18.22 36.00 3.41
C LEU A 45 19.35 35.02 3.09
N ASP A 46 20.05 34.51 4.11
CA ASP A 46 21.10 33.50 3.97
C ASP A 46 20.58 32.22 3.30
N ALA A 47 19.34 31.82 3.58
CA ALA A 47 18.71 30.68 2.89
C ALA A 47 18.43 30.98 1.42
N MET A 48 17.86 32.15 1.10
CA MET A 48 17.62 32.58 -0.29
C MET A 48 18.91 32.71 -1.10
N LEU A 49 19.98 33.23 -0.49
CA LEU A 49 21.30 33.37 -1.12
C LEU A 49 21.89 32.02 -1.57
N LYS A 50 21.56 30.92 -0.89
CA LYS A 50 22.04 29.59 -1.25
C LYS A 50 21.38 29.03 -2.51
N GLU A 51 20.18 29.49 -2.84
CA GLU A 51 19.45 29.05 -4.03
C GLU A 51 19.84 29.83 -5.30
N LEU A 52 20.59 30.93 -5.19
CA LEU A 52 21.13 31.63 -6.35
C LEU A 52 22.29 30.84 -6.97
N LYS A 53 22.28 30.70 -8.31
CA LYS A 53 23.41 30.10 -9.05
C LYS A 53 24.72 30.87 -8.85
N ASN A 54 24.64 32.18 -8.66
CA ASN A 54 25.76 33.02 -8.24
C ASN A 54 25.26 34.04 -7.21
N ASN A 55 25.84 34.00 -6.01
CA ASN A 55 25.43 34.85 -4.89
C ASN A 55 26.50 35.86 -4.45
N SER A 56 27.66 35.93 -5.09
CA SER A 56 28.81 36.68 -4.57
C SER A 56 28.52 38.17 -4.37
N TRP A 57 27.80 38.78 -5.31
CA TRP A 57 27.40 40.19 -5.20
C TRP A 57 26.38 40.39 -4.08
N TYR A 58 25.33 39.56 -4.02
CA TYR A 58 24.32 39.66 -2.97
C TYR A 58 24.86 39.33 -1.57
N GLN A 59 25.87 38.47 -1.46
CA GLN A 59 26.60 38.22 -0.22
C GLN A 59 27.38 39.47 0.21
N SER A 60 28.02 40.17 -0.73
CA SER A 60 28.67 41.46 -0.46
C SER A 60 27.65 42.49 0.03
N GLU A 61 26.49 42.59 -0.63
CA GLU A 61 25.41 43.48 -0.21
C GLU A 61 24.89 43.14 1.19
N LEU A 62 24.70 41.85 1.50
CA LEU A 62 24.29 41.41 2.84
C LEU A 62 25.31 41.81 3.91
N ASN A 63 26.61 41.66 3.62
CA ASN A 63 27.69 42.06 4.51
C ASN A 63 27.70 43.59 4.75
N LYS A 64 27.40 44.40 3.72
CA LYS A 64 27.24 45.86 3.86
C LYS A 64 26.07 46.20 4.78
N VAL A 65 24.93 45.52 4.62
CA VAL A 65 23.76 45.74 5.50
C VAL A 65 24.10 45.44 6.96
N ALA A 66 24.89 44.39 7.23
CA ALA A 66 25.31 44.04 8.59
C ALA A 66 26.20 45.11 9.26
N SER A 67 26.76 46.06 8.50
CA SER A 67 27.58 47.17 9.01
C SER A 67 26.80 48.46 9.32
N LEU A 68 25.49 48.50 9.07
CA LEU A 68 24.65 49.68 9.37
C LEU A 68 24.52 49.91 10.88
N ALA A 69 24.37 51.19 11.27
CA ALA A 69 24.52 51.65 12.64
C ALA A 69 23.36 51.26 13.58
N THR A 70 22.13 51.14 13.07
CA THR A 70 20.95 50.84 13.91
C THR A 70 20.20 49.57 13.45
N PRO A 71 19.58 48.82 14.38
CA PRO A 71 18.75 47.65 14.03
C PRO A 71 17.59 47.97 13.08
N SER A 72 17.00 49.16 13.18
CA SER A 72 15.92 49.59 12.30
C SER A 72 16.39 49.83 10.86
N GLU A 73 17.55 50.47 10.67
CA GLU A 73 18.17 50.64 9.34
C GLU A 73 18.57 49.29 8.74
N GLN A 74 19.14 48.41 9.55
CA GLN A 74 19.48 47.03 9.15
C GLN A 74 18.23 46.26 8.68
N MET A 75 17.13 46.32 9.42
CA MET A 75 15.87 45.66 9.05
C MET A 75 15.31 46.18 7.74
N GLN A 76 15.27 47.50 7.54
CA GLN A 76 14.77 48.09 6.30
C GLN A 76 15.63 47.67 5.10
N ALA A 77 16.95 47.69 5.25
CA ALA A 77 17.87 47.26 4.22
C ALA A 77 17.78 45.76 3.93
N TYR A 78 17.59 44.92 4.96
CA TYR A 78 17.32 43.49 4.80
C TYR A 78 16.03 43.22 4.02
N LYS A 79 14.93 43.94 4.31
CA LYS A 79 13.67 43.82 3.56
C LYS A 79 13.85 44.23 2.08
N SER A 80 14.55 45.32 1.83
CA SER A 80 14.87 45.76 0.46
C SER A 80 15.73 44.74 -0.30
N LEU A 81 16.75 44.18 0.36
CA LEU A 81 17.58 43.12 -0.22
C LEU A 81 16.77 41.85 -0.49
N ALA A 82 15.85 41.48 0.40
CA ALA A 82 14.97 40.33 0.24
C ALA A 82 14.08 40.49 -1.01
N GLY A 83 13.46 41.65 -1.21
CA GLY A 83 12.66 41.93 -2.40
C GLY A 83 13.47 41.79 -3.70
N ARG A 84 14.70 42.32 -3.73
CA ARG A 84 15.62 42.16 -4.88
C ARG A 84 15.99 40.70 -5.12
N LEU A 85 16.31 39.96 -4.04
CA LEU A 85 16.66 38.53 -4.13
C LEU A 85 15.51 37.69 -4.66
N ILE A 86 14.30 37.90 -4.15
CA ILE A 86 13.10 37.18 -4.59
C ILE A 86 12.87 37.40 -6.09
N SER A 87 12.95 38.65 -6.56
CA SER A 87 12.79 38.96 -7.98
C SER A 87 13.81 38.23 -8.86
N VAL A 88 15.08 38.16 -8.44
CA VAL A 88 16.12 37.42 -9.18
C VAL A 88 15.92 35.91 -9.11
N LEU A 89 15.48 35.37 -7.98
CA LEU A 89 15.17 33.95 -7.83
C LEU A 89 13.97 33.54 -8.72
N GLU A 90 12.96 34.39 -8.84
CA GLU A 90 11.82 34.17 -9.76
C GLU A 90 12.28 34.16 -11.22
N ILE A 91 13.03 35.19 -11.64
CA ILE A 91 13.59 35.27 -13.00
C ILE A 91 14.51 34.07 -13.28
N GLN A 92 15.38 33.69 -12.33
CA GLN A 92 16.23 32.52 -12.44
C GLN A 92 15.41 31.25 -12.66
N ALA A 93 14.38 31.03 -11.83
CA ALA A 93 13.54 29.84 -11.91
C ALA A 93 12.78 29.77 -13.25
N GLU A 94 12.29 30.89 -13.79
CA GLU A 94 11.65 30.90 -15.11
C GLU A 94 12.65 30.71 -16.27
N LEU A 95 13.85 31.32 -16.17
CA LEU A 95 14.90 31.17 -17.17
C LEU A 95 15.45 29.73 -17.24
N GLU A 96 15.36 28.93 -16.18
CA GLU A 96 15.68 27.49 -16.22
C GLU A 96 14.81 26.72 -17.21
N TRP A 97 13.61 27.22 -17.49
CA TRP A 97 12.68 26.65 -18.46
C TRP A 97 12.76 27.33 -19.82
N MET A 98 13.70 28.24 -20.04
CA MET A 98 13.97 28.85 -21.34
C MET A 98 14.75 27.86 -22.22
N LYS A 99 14.04 26.92 -22.84
CA LYS A 99 14.59 25.87 -23.72
C LYS A 99 14.30 26.21 -25.20
N PRO A 100 15.25 26.79 -25.96
CA PRO A 100 14.99 27.24 -27.33
C PRO A 100 14.60 26.12 -28.28
N GLU A 101 15.10 24.91 -28.05
CA GLU A 101 14.80 23.72 -28.84
C GLU A 101 13.34 23.29 -28.64
N ALA A 102 12.86 23.29 -27.39
CA ALA A 102 11.46 23.01 -27.04
C ALA A 102 10.50 24.05 -27.65
N ILE A 103 10.87 25.34 -27.57
CA ILE A 103 10.11 26.43 -28.17
C ILE A 103 10.06 26.24 -29.70
N GLN A 104 11.20 25.93 -30.33
CA GLN A 104 11.29 25.71 -31.77
C GLN A 104 10.45 24.52 -32.23
N GLU A 105 10.45 23.42 -31.49
CA GLU A 105 9.66 22.23 -31.78
C GLU A 105 8.16 22.55 -31.71
N ALA A 106 7.72 23.18 -30.62
CA ALA A 106 6.34 23.61 -30.45
C ALA A 106 5.89 24.56 -31.56
N LEU A 107 6.71 25.57 -31.91
CA LEU A 107 6.43 26.47 -33.04
C LEU A 107 6.37 25.73 -34.38
N GLY A 108 7.20 24.70 -34.59
CA GLY A 108 7.18 23.86 -35.78
C GLY A 108 5.86 23.11 -35.96
N ILE A 109 5.23 22.70 -34.86
CA ILE A 109 3.89 22.10 -34.85
C ILE A 109 2.83 23.18 -35.09
N MET A 110 2.89 24.31 -34.37
CA MET A 110 1.92 25.40 -34.50
C MET A 110 1.84 25.97 -35.92
N LYS A 111 2.98 26.05 -36.64
CA LYS A 111 3.05 26.48 -38.05
C LYS A 111 2.20 25.64 -39.01
N LYS A 112 1.80 24.43 -38.62
CA LYS A 112 0.95 23.55 -39.44
C LYS A 112 -0.54 23.89 -39.32
N SER A 113 -0.92 24.67 -38.31
CA SER A 113 -2.32 25.02 -38.05
C SER A 113 -2.76 26.20 -38.91
N SER A 114 -3.98 26.12 -39.43
CA SER A 114 -4.60 27.20 -40.21
C SER A 114 -4.80 28.46 -39.37
N GLY A 115 -4.33 29.62 -39.86
CA GLY A 115 -4.50 30.90 -39.18
C GLY A 115 -3.41 31.25 -38.17
N PHE A 116 -2.37 30.41 -38.01
CA PHE A 116 -1.19 30.75 -37.21
C PHE A 116 -0.29 31.76 -37.94
N ASP A 117 0.06 32.87 -37.29
CA ASP A 117 0.96 33.89 -37.85
C ASP A 117 2.43 33.45 -37.74
N ALA A 118 2.85 32.62 -38.69
CA ALA A 118 4.20 32.09 -38.75
C ALA A 118 5.28 33.17 -38.89
N ASN A 119 4.99 34.28 -39.58
CA ASN A 119 5.94 35.36 -39.81
C ASN A 119 6.21 36.14 -38.51
N LEU A 120 5.14 36.47 -37.77
CA LEU A 120 5.27 37.13 -36.48
C LEU A 120 5.99 36.23 -35.46
N ALA A 121 5.63 34.94 -35.42
CA ALA A 121 6.28 33.96 -34.55
C ALA A 121 7.78 33.85 -34.86
N GLU A 122 8.16 33.78 -36.14
CA GLU A 122 9.57 33.70 -36.53
C GLU A 122 10.35 34.96 -36.19
N LYS A 123 9.76 36.14 -36.40
CA LYS A 123 10.36 37.42 -35.98
C LYS A 123 10.63 37.45 -34.47
N ARG A 124 9.62 37.13 -33.66
CA ARG A 124 9.72 37.08 -32.19
C ARG A 124 10.73 36.04 -31.72
N PHE A 125 10.76 34.87 -32.37
CA PHE A 125 11.71 33.81 -32.02
C PHE A 125 13.15 34.17 -32.37
N ASN A 126 13.39 34.86 -33.49
CA ASN A 126 14.71 35.38 -33.83
C ASN A 126 15.17 36.48 -32.84
N GLU A 127 14.26 37.35 -32.41
CA GLU A 127 14.54 38.31 -31.35
C GLU A 127 14.89 37.62 -30.02
N LEU A 128 14.13 36.59 -29.65
CA LEU A 128 14.43 35.77 -28.47
C LEU A 128 15.82 35.14 -28.59
N LYS A 129 16.15 34.49 -29.71
CA LYS A 129 17.50 33.93 -29.98
C LYS A 129 18.61 34.97 -29.81
N SER A 130 18.39 36.19 -30.30
CA SER A 130 19.34 37.29 -30.13
C SER A 130 19.58 37.63 -28.66
N LEU A 131 18.51 37.71 -27.84
CA LEU A 131 18.65 37.97 -26.41
C LEU A 131 19.40 36.82 -25.69
N LEU A 132 19.06 35.58 -26.01
CA LEU A 132 19.68 34.39 -25.43
C LEU A 132 21.19 34.32 -25.70
N SER A 133 21.62 34.74 -26.90
CA SER A 133 23.04 34.76 -27.27
C SER A 133 23.89 35.70 -26.40
N GLY A 134 23.27 36.74 -25.83
CA GLY A 134 23.95 37.68 -24.93
C GLY A 134 24.11 37.17 -23.49
N GLY A 135 23.38 36.11 -23.11
CA GLY A 135 23.37 35.56 -21.75
C GLY A 135 22.70 36.47 -20.71
N PHE A 136 22.46 35.91 -19.52
CA PHE A 136 21.78 36.61 -18.41
C PHE A 136 22.57 36.61 -17.09
N ALA A 137 23.87 36.34 -17.11
CA ALA A 137 24.67 36.27 -15.89
C ALA A 137 24.67 37.58 -15.05
N GLY A 138 24.40 38.73 -15.69
CA GLY A 138 24.28 40.03 -15.01
C GLY A 138 23.11 40.16 -14.03
N ILE A 139 22.09 39.27 -14.10
CA ILE A 139 20.98 39.30 -13.12
C ILE A 139 21.47 39.06 -11.68
N TYR A 140 22.64 38.44 -11.52
CA TYR A 140 23.25 38.14 -10.22
C TYR A 140 24.07 39.30 -9.64
N THR A 141 24.28 40.38 -10.39
CA THR A 141 25.20 41.47 -10.01
C THR A 141 24.51 42.82 -9.81
N GLY A 142 23.17 42.83 -9.71
CA GLY A 142 22.38 44.06 -9.61
C GLY A 142 22.35 44.89 -10.91
N ASP A 143 22.68 44.28 -12.05
CA ASP A 143 22.61 44.94 -13.36
C ASP A 143 21.16 45.01 -13.86
N GLN A 144 20.57 46.21 -13.80
CA GLN A 144 19.20 46.44 -14.24
C GLN A 144 19.01 46.13 -15.73
N GLN A 145 20.01 46.38 -16.59
CA GLN A 145 19.89 46.09 -18.01
C GLN A 145 19.83 44.58 -18.27
N ALA A 146 20.55 43.78 -17.48
CA ALA A 146 20.46 42.32 -17.54
C ALA A 146 19.08 41.81 -17.08
N LEU A 147 18.51 42.40 -16.02
CA LEU A 147 17.15 42.09 -15.56
C LEU A 147 16.10 42.44 -16.62
N ASP A 148 16.20 43.60 -17.25
CA ASP A 148 15.26 44.03 -18.30
C ASP A 148 15.34 43.12 -19.53
N LYS A 149 16.56 42.71 -19.94
CA LYS A 149 16.76 41.73 -21.02
C LYS A 149 16.19 40.35 -20.69
N ALA A 150 16.38 39.88 -19.46
CA ALA A 150 15.82 38.62 -18.99
C ALA A 150 14.29 38.64 -19.00
N ASN A 151 13.68 39.68 -18.41
CA ASN A 151 12.23 39.86 -18.42
C ASN A 151 11.67 39.97 -19.84
N LYS A 152 12.36 40.66 -20.75
CA LYS A 152 11.98 40.73 -22.17
C LYS A 152 12.02 39.36 -22.84
N ALA A 153 13.03 38.53 -22.55
CA ALA A 153 13.11 37.17 -23.09
C ALA A 153 11.97 36.29 -22.57
N LEU A 154 11.65 36.37 -21.27
CA LEU A 154 10.52 35.68 -20.66
C LEU A 154 9.17 36.13 -21.28
N ALA A 155 8.99 37.43 -21.48
CA ALA A 155 7.82 37.98 -22.15
C ALA A 155 7.68 37.47 -23.61
N LEU A 156 8.76 37.47 -24.38
CA LEU A 156 8.76 36.94 -25.75
C LEU A 156 8.42 35.44 -25.79
N LYS A 157 8.94 34.64 -24.86
CA LYS A 157 8.56 33.23 -24.73
C LYS A 157 7.07 33.10 -24.45
N ARG A 158 6.54 33.86 -23.49
CA ARG A 158 5.10 33.89 -23.16
C ARG A 158 4.26 34.24 -24.37
N GLU A 159 4.62 35.30 -25.09
CA GLU A 159 3.95 35.70 -26.33
C GLU A 159 3.96 34.57 -27.38
N LEU A 160 5.11 33.95 -27.63
CA LEU A 160 5.24 32.85 -28.58
C LEU A 160 4.38 31.65 -28.23
N MET A 161 4.37 31.24 -26.96
CA MET A 161 3.60 30.06 -26.53
C MET A 161 2.10 30.33 -26.49
N LEU A 162 1.67 31.56 -26.16
CA LEU A 162 0.26 31.96 -26.22
C LEU A 162 -0.27 32.15 -27.65
N MET A 163 0.60 32.25 -28.66
CA MET A 163 0.19 32.15 -30.06
C MET A 163 -0.29 30.75 -30.45
N SER A 164 -0.13 29.74 -29.58
CA SER A 164 -0.57 28.37 -29.85
C SER A 164 -2.06 28.32 -30.19
N PRO A 165 -2.44 27.69 -31.31
CA PRO A 165 -3.83 27.41 -31.66
C PRO A 165 -4.55 26.55 -30.60
N ASP A 166 -3.80 25.77 -29.82
CA ASP A 166 -4.34 24.94 -28.74
C ASP A 166 -4.82 25.78 -27.54
N VAL A 167 -4.26 26.99 -27.37
CA VAL A 167 -4.77 28.02 -26.45
C VAL A 167 -5.94 28.73 -27.11
N ASN A 168 -6.98 27.96 -27.45
CA ASN A 168 -8.18 28.48 -28.12
C ASN A 168 -9.18 29.13 -27.16
N VAL A 169 -8.69 29.78 -26.11
CA VAL A 169 -9.51 30.35 -25.04
C VAL A 169 -8.98 31.72 -24.69
N ASP A 170 -9.86 32.72 -24.68
CA ASP A 170 -9.49 34.08 -24.27
C ASP A 170 -9.81 34.35 -22.80
N LYS A 171 -10.71 33.54 -22.22
CA LYS A 171 -11.20 33.65 -20.85
C LYS A 171 -10.93 32.36 -20.07
N MET A 172 -10.54 32.49 -18.81
CA MET A 172 -10.47 31.39 -17.85
C MET A 172 -10.92 31.83 -16.46
N LEU A 173 -11.31 30.86 -15.65
CA LEU A 173 -11.68 31.03 -14.25
C LEU A 173 -10.58 30.47 -13.35
N THR A 174 -10.30 31.21 -12.28
CA THR A 174 -9.32 30.83 -11.26
C THR A 174 -9.78 31.35 -9.90
N VAL A 175 -9.21 30.82 -8.81
CA VAL A 175 -9.40 31.36 -7.47
C VAL A 175 -8.11 32.05 -7.03
N LYS A 176 -8.23 33.32 -6.70
CA LYS A 176 -7.14 34.15 -6.20
C LYS A 176 -7.19 34.20 -4.68
N PHE A 177 -6.08 33.86 -4.03
CA PHE A 177 -5.90 33.93 -2.59
C PHE A 177 -4.96 35.07 -2.25
N ASN A 178 -5.43 36.13 -1.59
CA ASN A 178 -4.54 37.20 -1.12
C ASN A 178 -3.67 36.69 0.04
N LEU A 179 -2.35 36.66 -0.18
CA LEU A 179 -1.34 36.12 0.72
C LEU A 179 -0.41 37.20 1.27
N GLY A 180 -0.44 38.41 0.70
CA GLY A 180 0.45 39.52 1.05
C GLY A 180 1.92 39.15 0.84
N GLU A 181 2.78 39.60 1.75
CA GLU A 181 4.23 39.35 1.72
C GLU A 181 4.62 37.86 1.78
N ARG A 182 3.68 36.95 2.06
CA ARG A 182 3.93 35.50 2.13
C ARG A 182 3.76 34.79 0.79
N ALA A 183 3.32 35.46 -0.28
CA ALA A 183 2.97 34.84 -1.56
C ALA A 183 4.08 33.92 -2.14
N ASN A 184 5.35 34.31 -1.96
CA ASN A 184 6.51 33.56 -2.43
C ASN A 184 6.89 32.35 -1.56
N PHE A 185 6.34 32.19 -0.36
CA PHE A 185 6.84 31.23 0.65
C PHE A 185 5.83 30.14 1.04
N VAL A 186 4.57 30.24 0.60
CA VAL A 186 3.54 29.28 1.00
C VAL A 186 3.50 28.04 0.10
N GLY A 187 3.16 26.90 0.69
CA GLY A 187 2.78 25.68 -0.03
C GLY A 187 1.31 25.68 -0.45
N ALA A 188 0.90 24.63 -1.17
CA ALA A 188 -0.43 24.53 -1.76
C ALA A 188 -1.58 24.60 -0.73
N GLY A 189 -1.38 24.13 0.51
CA GLY A 189 -2.38 24.22 1.58
C GLY A 189 -2.81 25.64 1.98
N SER A 190 -2.05 26.68 1.60
CA SER A 190 -2.48 28.08 1.77
C SER A 190 -3.46 28.56 0.68
N LEU A 191 -3.74 27.73 -0.32
CA LEU A 191 -4.66 27.99 -1.43
C LEU A 191 -6.01 27.28 -1.22
N GLY A 192 -6.42 27.10 0.03
CA GLY A 192 -7.78 26.64 0.35
C GLY A 192 -8.07 25.16 0.13
N ILE A 193 -7.03 24.35 -0.13
CA ILE A 193 -7.12 22.88 -0.29
C ILE A 193 -6.78 22.14 1.03
N GLN A 194 -6.85 20.82 1.00
CA GLN A 194 -6.58 19.96 2.16
C GLN A 194 -5.12 20.10 2.65
N PRO A 195 -4.88 20.01 3.97
CA PRO A 195 -3.55 20.22 4.54
C PRO A 195 -2.61 18.99 4.42
N ASN A 196 -3.11 17.85 3.94
CA ASN A 196 -2.36 16.59 3.85
C ASN A 196 -2.93 15.66 2.74
N ASN A 197 -2.30 14.50 2.52
CA ASN A 197 -2.60 13.56 1.43
C ASN A 197 -3.52 12.40 1.81
N TRP A 198 -4.02 12.35 3.05
CA TRP A 198 -4.95 11.32 3.54
C TRP A 198 -6.36 11.87 3.87
N SER A 199 -6.53 13.18 3.96
CA SER A 199 -7.82 13.81 4.28
C SER A 199 -8.64 14.25 3.05
N ASN A 200 -9.86 14.73 3.26
CA ASN A 200 -10.65 15.41 2.24
C ASN A 200 -11.00 16.84 2.71
N LEU A 201 -11.91 17.52 2.01
CA LEU A 201 -12.21 18.92 2.29
C LEU A 201 -12.76 19.17 3.70
N SER A 202 -13.39 18.17 4.33
CA SER A 202 -13.87 18.28 5.72
C SER A 202 -12.78 18.62 6.74
N SER A 203 -11.52 18.31 6.43
CA SER A 203 -10.32 18.60 7.23
C SER A 203 -9.61 19.89 6.83
N ALA A 204 -10.03 20.55 5.75
CA ALA A 204 -9.49 21.85 5.37
C ALA A 204 -9.87 22.93 6.40
N SER A 205 -9.02 23.96 6.51
CA SER A 205 -9.35 25.12 7.33
C SER A 205 -10.65 25.76 6.82
N ARG A 206 -11.49 26.22 7.74
CA ARG A 206 -12.74 26.93 7.42
C ARG A 206 -12.58 28.46 7.49
N LYS A 207 -11.37 28.95 7.78
CA LYS A 207 -11.08 30.37 8.04
C LYS A 207 -9.71 30.77 7.50
N ASN A 208 -9.44 32.07 7.52
CA ASN A 208 -8.16 32.70 7.15
C ASN A 208 -7.80 32.62 5.66
N PHE A 209 -8.79 32.46 4.78
CA PHE A 209 -8.64 32.57 3.33
C PHE A 209 -9.25 33.88 2.83
N LYS A 210 -8.48 34.64 2.08
CA LYS A 210 -8.96 35.80 1.33
C LYS A 210 -9.14 35.38 -0.13
N ALA A 211 -10.11 34.50 -0.36
CA ALA A 211 -10.37 33.88 -1.65
C ALA A 211 -11.35 34.73 -2.49
N GLU A 212 -11.05 34.89 -3.77
CA GLU A 212 -11.95 35.46 -4.77
C GLU A 212 -11.96 34.58 -6.02
N LEU A 213 -13.15 34.18 -6.47
CA LEU A 213 -13.30 33.57 -7.80
C LEU A 213 -13.22 34.69 -8.83
N VAL A 214 -12.27 34.59 -9.76
CA VAL A 214 -12.00 35.61 -10.76
C VAL A 214 -12.03 35.04 -12.18
N GLU A 215 -12.57 35.81 -13.11
CA GLU A 215 -12.41 35.63 -14.55
C GLU A 215 -11.15 36.39 -14.97
N LEU A 216 -10.24 35.71 -15.68
CA LEU A 216 -9.11 36.30 -16.37
C LEU A 216 -9.41 36.28 -17.87
N SER A 217 -9.39 37.46 -18.49
CA SER A 217 -9.63 37.65 -19.94
C SER A 217 -8.41 38.23 -20.64
N GLY A 218 -8.36 38.20 -21.98
CA GLY A 218 -7.23 38.70 -22.76
C GLY A 218 -6.05 37.73 -22.85
N LEU A 219 -6.25 36.44 -22.54
CA LEU A 219 -5.23 35.39 -22.61
C LEU A 219 -4.52 35.33 -23.98
N LYS A 220 -5.28 35.44 -25.09
CA LYS A 220 -4.71 35.36 -26.44
C LYS A 220 -3.85 36.58 -26.78
N SER A 221 -4.19 37.73 -26.21
CA SER A 221 -3.47 38.99 -26.41
C SER A 221 -2.23 39.13 -25.53
N GLY A 222 -2.14 38.36 -24.45
CA GLY A 222 -1.15 38.53 -23.37
C GLY A 222 -1.47 39.65 -22.37
N ASN A 223 -2.43 40.53 -22.69
CA ASN A 223 -2.90 41.63 -21.84
C ASN A 223 -4.04 41.18 -20.93
N LEU A 224 -3.68 40.55 -19.80
CA LEU A 224 -4.67 39.99 -18.88
C LEU A 224 -5.49 41.07 -18.17
N GLN A 225 -6.81 40.87 -18.11
CA GLN A 225 -7.75 41.65 -17.31
C GLN A 225 -8.45 40.74 -16.30
N GLU A 226 -8.58 41.21 -15.06
CA GLU A 226 -9.20 40.47 -13.95
C GLU A 226 -10.59 41.04 -13.63
N LYS A 227 -11.58 40.14 -13.47
CA LYS A 227 -12.93 40.48 -13.00
C LYS A 227 -13.34 39.50 -11.89
N THR A 228 -13.62 40.01 -10.70
CA THR A 228 -14.22 39.18 -9.63
C THR A 228 -15.61 38.72 -10.04
N VAL A 229 -15.82 37.40 -10.03
CA VAL A 229 -17.10 36.74 -10.37
C VAL A 229 -17.88 36.40 -9.09
N TYR A 230 -17.18 35.97 -8.04
CA TYR A 230 -17.81 35.61 -6.77
C TYR A 230 -16.85 35.82 -5.60
N LYS A 231 -17.39 36.23 -4.45
CA LYS A 231 -16.72 36.22 -3.15
C LYS A 231 -17.47 35.30 -2.19
N PRO A 232 -16.78 34.51 -1.37
CA PRO A 232 -17.43 33.64 -0.40
C PRO A 232 -18.41 34.40 0.49
N ALA A 233 -19.61 33.83 0.67
CA ALA A 233 -20.63 34.41 1.56
C ALA A 233 -20.18 34.41 3.04
N VAL A 234 -19.30 33.49 3.42
CA VAL A 234 -18.65 33.45 4.73
C VAL A 234 -17.28 34.12 4.65
N GLU A 235 -17.09 35.20 5.38
CA GLU A 235 -15.81 35.90 5.44
C GLU A 235 -14.68 34.97 5.91
N GLY A 236 -13.53 35.08 5.24
CA GLY A 236 -12.35 34.28 5.56
C GLY A 236 -12.40 32.83 5.07
N SER A 237 -13.41 32.44 4.28
CA SER A 237 -13.55 31.07 3.76
C SER A 237 -12.96 30.90 2.34
N SER A 238 -12.85 29.65 1.90
CA SER A 238 -12.28 29.27 0.59
C SER A 238 -13.37 29.08 -0.47
N VAL A 239 -12.96 29.13 -1.75
CA VAL A 239 -13.70 28.63 -2.92
C VAL A 239 -12.84 27.55 -3.57
N THR A 240 -13.39 26.38 -3.85
CA THR A 240 -12.62 25.23 -4.37
C THR A 240 -13.46 24.39 -5.34
N ASP A 241 -12.83 23.39 -5.97
CA ASP A 241 -13.46 22.36 -6.80
C ASP A 241 -14.25 22.94 -7.98
N LEU A 242 -13.61 23.80 -8.77
CA LEU A 242 -14.25 24.46 -9.91
C LEU A 242 -14.51 23.46 -11.06
N VAL A 243 -15.78 23.29 -11.42
CA VAL A 243 -16.19 22.46 -12.57
C VAL A 243 -17.11 23.27 -13.48
N LEU A 244 -16.64 23.57 -14.69
CA LEU A 244 -17.44 24.27 -15.70
C LEU A 244 -18.37 23.28 -16.39
N ASN A 245 -19.64 23.65 -16.53
CA ASN A 245 -20.58 22.88 -17.33
C ASN A 245 -20.19 22.92 -18.82
N TRP A 246 -20.56 21.88 -19.56
CA TRP A 246 -20.27 21.77 -20.99
C TRP A 246 -20.87 22.90 -21.84
N ASP A 247 -21.90 23.60 -21.36
CA ASP A 247 -22.44 24.80 -22.01
C ASP A 247 -21.49 26.02 -21.95
N GLY A 248 -20.49 26.01 -21.07
CA GLY A 248 -19.56 27.11 -20.87
C GLY A 248 -20.14 28.33 -20.14
N LYS A 249 -21.36 28.22 -19.60
CA LYS A 249 -22.12 29.31 -18.97
C LYS A 249 -22.33 29.10 -17.48
N ARG A 250 -22.39 27.85 -17.02
CA ARG A 250 -22.59 27.51 -15.60
C ARG A 250 -21.33 26.94 -14.99
N LEU A 251 -21.02 27.38 -13.77
CA LEU A 251 -19.88 26.89 -13.00
C LEU A 251 -20.36 26.32 -11.67
N MET A 252 -19.98 25.07 -11.39
CA MET A 252 -20.11 24.44 -10.08
C MET A 252 -18.83 24.66 -9.27
N PHE A 253 -18.98 24.85 -7.96
CA PHE A 253 -17.87 24.99 -7.02
C PHE A 253 -18.30 24.64 -5.59
N THR A 254 -17.33 24.39 -4.72
CA THR A 254 -17.54 24.19 -3.29
C THR A 254 -17.24 25.47 -2.51
N ALA A 255 -18.12 25.84 -1.58
CA ALA A 255 -17.94 26.95 -0.65
C ALA A 255 -18.64 26.66 0.69
N LEU A 256 -18.33 27.42 1.73
CA LEU A 256 -19.02 27.32 3.02
C LEU A 256 -20.40 27.97 2.96
N ASP A 257 -21.41 27.28 3.50
CA ASP A 257 -22.71 27.86 3.83
C ASP A 257 -22.61 28.75 5.10
N THR A 258 -23.70 29.44 5.45
CA THR A 258 -23.76 30.31 6.64
C THR A 258 -23.61 29.56 7.96
N THR A 259 -23.78 28.23 7.96
CA THR A 259 -23.50 27.35 9.11
C THR A 259 -22.04 26.87 9.16
N ARG A 260 -21.21 27.33 8.21
CA ARG A 260 -19.79 26.98 8.04
C ARG A 260 -19.56 25.51 7.70
N ARG A 261 -20.51 24.89 6.99
CA ARG A 261 -20.38 23.56 6.38
C ARG A 261 -20.08 23.68 4.90
N TRP A 262 -19.29 22.75 4.36
CA TRP A 262 -19.03 22.70 2.91
C TRP A 262 -20.31 22.31 2.17
N GLN A 263 -20.66 23.10 1.15
CA GLN A 263 -21.80 22.86 0.28
C GLN A 263 -21.44 23.14 -1.18
N VAL A 264 -22.18 22.50 -2.09
CA VAL A 264 -22.00 22.67 -3.53
C VAL A 264 -22.85 23.83 -3.99
N HIS A 265 -22.23 24.73 -4.75
CA HIS A 265 -22.84 25.93 -5.30
C HIS A 265 -22.71 25.93 -6.82
N GLU A 266 -23.61 26.65 -7.49
CA GLU A 266 -23.56 26.93 -8.91
C GLU A 266 -23.73 28.43 -9.14
N ILE A 267 -22.98 28.96 -10.10
CA ILE A 267 -23.12 30.33 -10.59
C ILE A 267 -23.34 30.34 -12.10
N ASP A 268 -24.29 31.15 -12.54
CA ASP A 268 -24.42 31.55 -13.94
C ASP A 268 -23.41 32.67 -14.22
N LEU A 269 -22.48 32.43 -15.15
CA LEU A 269 -21.43 33.39 -15.50
C LEU A 269 -21.96 34.62 -16.27
N GLU A 270 -23.15 34.51 -16.88
CA GLU A 270 -23.83 35.63 -17.54
C GLU A 270 -24.65 36.45 -16.52
N GLY A 271 -25.37 35.77 -15.62
CA GLY A 271 -26.26 36.40 -14.63
C GLY A 271 -25.61 36.82 -13.30
N GLY A 272 -24.48 36.24 -12.93
CA GLY A 272 -23.65 36.60 -11.76
C GLY A 272 -24.16 36.15 -10.39
N ASN A 273 -25.31 35.47 -10.30
CA ASN A 273 -25.87 35.03 -9.02
C ASN A 273 -25.45 33.59 -8.69
N ALA A 274 -24.67 33.43 -7.62
CA ALA A 274 -24.38 32.11 -7.05
C ALA A 274 -25.55 31.62 -6.19
N ARG A 275 -25.85 30.32 -6.28
CA ARG A 275 -26.84 29.64 -5.44
C ARG A 275 -26.27 28.33 -4.91
N GLN A 276 -26.64 27.94 -3.70
CA GLN A 276 -26.40 26.58 -3.22
C GLN A 276 -27.29 25.61 -4.00
N VAL A 277 -26.72 24.49 -4.45
CA VAL A 277 -27.44 23.47 -5.21
C VAL A 277 -27.81 22.28 -4.33
N THR A 278 -26.99 21.94 -3.33
CA THR A 278 -27.28 20.87 -2.38
C THR A 278 -28.31 21.32 -1.35
N ASN A 279 -29.55 20.85 -1.46
CA ASN A 279 -30.63 21.12 -0.51
C ASN A 279 -31.11 19.81 0.14
N ILE A 280 -30.33 19.30 1.09
CA ILE A 280 -30.60 18.04 1.79
C ILE A 280 -30.98 18.33 3.25
N PRO A 281 -32.05 17.73 3.80
CA PRO A 281 -32.55 18.03 5.15
C PRO A 281 -31.68 17.45 6.28
N GLU A 282 -30.45 17.00 6.00
CA GLU A 282 -29.54 16.46 7.02
C GLU A 282 -28.62 17.57 7.57
N PRO A 283 -28.72 17.91 8.88
CA PRO A 283 -28.03 19.06 9.48
C PRO A 283 -26.54 18.82 9.80
N ASP A 284 -26.07 17.59 9.66
CA ASP A 284 -24.74 17.07 9.98
C ASP A 284 -23.92 16.70 8.75
N LEU A 285 -24.56 16.63 7.57
CA LEU A 285 -23.89 16.29 6.32
C LEU A 285 -23.32 17.53 5.62
N GLU A 286 -22.15 17.33 5.03
CA GLU A 286 -21.44 18.28 4.17
C GLU A 286 -21.33 17.67 2.76
N PHE A 287 -21.26 18.53 1.73
CA PHE A 287 -21.13 18.14 0.33
C PHE A 287 -20.06 18.99 -0.35
N PHE A 288 -19.11 18.34 -1.02
CA PHE A 288 -17.95 18.97 -1.63
C PHE A 288 -17.41 18.15 -2.80
N ASP A 289 -16.45 18.69 -3.56
CA ASP A 289 -15.76 18.00 -4.67
C ASP A 289 -16.74 17.36 -5.67
N ALA A 290 -17.64 18.20 -6.20
CA ALA A 290 -18.77 17.77 -7.00
C ALA A 290 -18.54 17.94 -8.51
N THR A 291 -19.26 17.16 -9.32
CA THR A 291 -19.20 17.23 -10.78
C THR A 291 -20.58 17.05 -11.41
N TYR A 292 -20.78 17.68 -12.57
CA TYR A 292 -22.01 17.54 -13.35
C TYR A 292 -22.13 16.15 -13.98
N LEU A 293 -23.36 15.67 -14.17
CA LEU A 293 -23.67 14.54 -15.04
C LEU A 293 -24.42 15.01 -16.31
N PRO A 294 -24.24 14.33 -17.46
CA PRO A 294 -24.89 14.71 -18.72
C PRO A 294 -26.42 14.74 -18.69
N ASP A 295 -27.06 14.05 -17.74
CA ASP A 295 -28.51 13.98 -17.58
C ASP A 295 -29.09 15.05 -16.63
N GLY A 296 -28.25 15.96 -16.12
CA GLY A 296 -28.65 17.04 -15.23
C GLY A 296 -28.52 16.72 -13.74
N ARG A 297 -28.22 15.47 -13.38
CA ARG A 297 -27.84 15.10 -12.01
C ARG A 297 -26.42 15.55 -11.70
N MET A 298 -25.97 15.33 -10.46
CA MET A 298 -24.59 15.57 -10.06
C MET A 298 -24.07 14.48 -9.14
N LEU A 299 -22.74 14.34 -9.11
CA LEU A 299 -22.03 13.59 -8.07
C LEU A 299 -21.38 14.57 -7.11
N ALA A 300 -21.31 14.21 -5.84
CA ALA A 300 -20.57 14.94 -4.82
C ALA A 300 -19.93 13.98 -3.82
N ILE A 301 -18.90 14.44 -3.10
CA ILE A 301 -18.35 13.75 -1.94
C ILE A 301 -19.02 14.27 -0.67
N SER A 302 -19.31 13.36 0.27
CA SER A 302 -19.99 13.65 1.53
C SER A 302 -19.44 12.80 2.68
N ASN A 303 -19.57 13.29 3.92
CA ASN A 303 -19.29 12.57 5.16
C ASN A 303 -20.43 11.59 5.58
N ILE A 304 -21.35 11.27 4.67
CA ILE A 304 -22.56 10.46 4.89
C ILE A 304 -22.31 9.10 5.56
N GLY A 305 -21.13 8.48 5.36
CA GLY A 305 -20.80 7.18 5.92
C GLY A 305 -20.53 7.16 7.43
N TYR A 306 -20.34 8.33 8.06
CA TYR A 306 -19.94 8.42 9.47
C TYR A 306 -18.66 7.63 9.77
N GLN A 307 -17.80 7.46 8.76
CA GLN A 307 -16.54 6.75 8.88
C GLN A 307 -15.41 7.73 9.23
N GLY A 308 -14.48 7.27 10.06
CA GLY A 308 -13.24 7.97 10.35
C GLY A 308 -12.04 7.21 9.81
N VAL A 309 -11.00 7.94 9.38
CA VAL A 309 -9.77 7.32 8.84
C VAL A 309 -9.04 6.52 9.95
N PRO A 310 -8.84 5.20 9.80
CA PRO A 310 -8.23 4.33 10.82
C PRO A 310 -6.84 4.76 11.30
N CYS A 311 -5.92 5.10 10.39
CA CYS A 311 -4.51 5.39 10.72
C CYS A 311 -4.31 6.63 11.61
N VAL A 312 -5.35 7.46 11.75
CA VAL A 312 -5.40 8.64 12.62
C VAL A 312 -6.53 8.53 13.66
N ASN A 313 -6.92 7.30 14.01
CA ASN A 313 -7.96 6.97 15.00
C ASN A 313 -9.28 7.72 14.78
N GLY A 314 -9.70 7.81 13.51
CA GLY A 314 -10.94 8.45 13.08
C GLY A 314 -10.99 9.97 13.21
N SER A 315 -9.87 10.65 13.47
CA SER A 315 -9.85 12.11 13.61
C SER A 315 -10.28 12.82 12.31
N ASP A 316 -9.89 12.29 11.16
CA ASP A 316 -10.31 12.75 9.83
C ASP A 316 -11.60 12.06 9.37
N ALA A 317 -12.47 12.81 8.67
CA ALA A 317 -13.67 12.24 8.06
C ALA A 317 -13.33 11.53 6.77
N VAL A 318 -14.08 10.48 6.48
CA VAL A 318 -14.02 9.80 5.19
C VAL A 318 -15.03 10.41 4.24
N GLY A 319 -14.60 10.60 2.99
CA GLY A 319 -15.45 11.15 1.92
C GLY A 319 -15.99 10.01 1.07
N ASN A 320 -17.30 9.82 1.09
CA ASN A 320 -17.99 8.89 0.19
C ASN A 320 -18.76 9.65 -0.88
N MET A 321 -18.89 9.03 -2.04
CA MET A 321 -19.55 9.62 -3.19
C MET A 321 -21.06 9.39 -3.12
N VAL A 322 -21.81 10.42 -3.48
CA VAL A 322 -23.28 10.44 -3.56
C VAL A 322 -23.72 10.92 -4.92
N LEU A 323 -24.84 10.37 -5.41
CA LEU A 323 -25.61 10.86 -6.54
C LEU A 323 -26.73 11.74 -6.02
N TYR A 324 -26.83 12.95 -6.55
CA TYR A 324 -27.84 13.93 -6.17
C TYR A 324 -28.58 14.47 -7.40
N ASP A 325 -29.90 14.53 -7.33
CA ASP A 325 -30.75 15.16 -8.34
C ASP A 325 -31.25 16.52 -7.82
N PRO A 326 -30.76 17.64 -8.36
CA PRO A 326 -31.16 18.98 -7.93
C PRO A 326 -32.62 19.33 -8.25
N SER A 327 -33.27 18.62 -9.16
CA SER A 327 -34.63 18.93 -9.60
C SER A 327 -35.70 18.49 -8.60
N ASN A 328 -35.42 17.44 -7.83
CA ASN A 328 -36.37 16.86 -6.88
C ASN A 328 -35.77 16.62 -5.48
N GLY A 329 -34.45 16.73 -5.32
CA GLY A 329 -33.76 16.55 -4.04
C GLY A 329 -33.38 15.10 -3.73
N ASP A 330 -33.53 14.16 -4.66
CA ASP A 330 -33.20 12.75 -4.46
C ASP A 330 -31.70 12.56 -4.23
N LEU A 331 -31.35 11.75 -3.23
CA LEU A 331 -29.97 11.46 -2.83
C LEU A 331 -29.76 9.94 -2.73
N ARG A 332 -28.64 9.45 -3.26
CA ARG A 332 -28.21 8.06 -3.09
C ARG A 332 -26.71 7.97 -2.84
N ARG A 333 -26.30 7.14 -1.89
CA ARG A 333 -24.89 6.80 -1.66
C ARG A 333 -24.40 5.81 -2.71
N LEU A 334 -23.22 6.06 -3.28
CA LEU A 334 -22.61 5.22 -4.32
C LEU A 334 -21.38 4.45 -3.82
N THR A 335 -20.61 5.04 -2.91
CA THR A 335 -19.41 4.38 -2.35
C THR A 335 -19.52 4.17 -0.85
N PHE A 336 -18.91 3.10 -0.36
CA PHE A 336 -19.10 2.58 0.99
C PHE A 336 -17.78 2.35 1.74
N ASP A 337 -16.70 2.90 1.21
CA ASP A 337 -15.30 2.63 1.57
C ASP A 337 -14.93 3.12 2.98
N GLN A 338 -13.96 2.48 3.63
CA GLN A 338 -13.33 2.95 4.88
C GLN A 338 -12.52 4.25 4.70
N ASP A 339 -12.10 4.52 3.47
CA ASP A 339 -11.15 5.57 3.14
C ASP A 339 -11.70 6.50 2.06
N ALA A 340 -11.03 7.64 1.87
CA ALA A 340 -11.60 8.74 1.11
C ALA A 340 -11.57 8.51 -0.41
N ASN A 341 -12.66 8.95 -1.05
CA ASN A 341 -12.76 9.15 -2.50
C ASN A 341 -12.55 10.64 -2.83
N TRP A 342 -11.93 10.90 -3.98
CA TRP A 342 -11.64 12.26 -4.44
C TRP A 342 -11.83 12.44 -5.94
N HIS A 343 -12.09 13.69 -6.32
CA HIS A 343 -12.00 14.25 -7.66
C HIS A 343 -12.79 13.44 -8.70
N PRO A 344 -14.12 13.31 -8.54
CA PRO A 344 -14.95 12.69 -9.57
C PRO A 344 -14.97 13.57 -10.83
N VAL A 345 -14.66 12.99 -11.98
CA VAL A 345 -14.67 13.67 -13.28
C VAL A 345 -15.28 12.78 -14.36
N VAL A 346 -16.15 13.36 -15.20
CA VAL A 346 -16.79 12.63 -16.29
C VAL A 346 -15.83 12.52 -17.49
N MET A 347 -15.59 11.29 -17.91
CA MET A 347 -14.80 10.95 -19.09
C MET A 347 -15.61 11.17 -20.38
N ALA A 348 -14.92 11.27 -21.53
CA ALA A 348 -15.55 11.44 -22.83
C ALA A 348 -16.55 10.32 -23.22
N ASN A 349 -16.45 9.14 -22.58
CA ASN A 349 -17.36 8.01 -22.78
C ASN A 349 -18.57 8.01 -21.82
N GLY A 350 -18.73 9.06 -20.99
CA GLY A 350 -19.82 9.19 -20.02
C GLY A 350 -19.59 8.49 -18.67
N LYS A 351 -18.53 7.68 -18.53
CA LYS A 351 -18.13 7.11 -17.23
C LYS A 351 -17.50 8.16 -16.33
N VAL A 352 -17.46 7.87 -15.04
CA VAL A 352 -16.85 8.71 -14.02
C VAL A 352 -15.51 8.12 -13.65
N MET A 353 -14.44 8.92 -13.74
CA MET A 353 -13.11 8.62 -13.20
C MET A 353 -12.95 9.33 -11.85
N TYR A 354 -12.31 8.68 -10.88
CA TYR A 354 -12.08 9.24 -9.54
C TYR A 354 -10.86 8.56 -8.89
N VAL A 355 -10.41 9.05 -7.74
CA VAL A 355 -9.36 8.41 -6.95
C VAL A 355 -9.96 7.82 -5.67
N ARG A 356 -9.63 6.57 -5.37
CA ARG A 356 -9.96 5.88 -4.12
C ARG A 356 -8.68 5.61 -3.34
N TRP A 357 -8.64 5.99 -2.07
CA TRP A 357 -7.69 5.41 -1.13
C TRP A 357 -8.30 4.14 -0.54
N GLU A 358 -7.52 3.09 -0.38
CA GLU A 358 -7.97 1.80 0.16
C GLU A 358 -6.78 1.04 0.72
N TYR A 359 -6.80 0.60 1.97
CA TYR A 359 -5.70 -0.21 2.52
C TYR A 359 -6.15 -1.35 3.42
N THR A 360 -7.33 -1.88 3.17
CA THR A 360 -7.75 -3.14 3.78
C THR A 360 -6.81 -4.27 3.38
N ASP A 361 -6.12 -4.83 4.38
CA ASP A 361 -5.13 -5.92 4.20
C ASP A 361 -4.02 -5.56 3.18
N LEU A 362 -3.66 -4.27 3.10
CA LEU A 362 -2.75 -3.67 2.12
C LEU A 362 -1.93 -2.56 2.78
N THR A 363 -0.77 -2.22 2.21
CA THR A 363 0.01 -1.06 2.71
C THR A 363 -0.70 0.28 2.47
N HIS A 364 -0.72 1.13 3.49
CA HIS A 364 -1.55 2.34 3.50
C HIS A 364 -0.93 3.57 2.83
N TYR A 365 0.39 3.56 2.62
CA TYR A 365 1.11 4.66 1.98
C TYR A 365 0.92 4.70 0.46
N PHE A 366 0.75 3.55 -0.19
CA PHE A 366 0.88 3.43 -1.65
C PHE A 366 -0.42 3.12 -2.39
N SER A 367 -1.55 3.08 -1.67
CA SER A 367 -2.78 2.49 -2.16
C SER A 367 -3.84 3.52 -2.62
N ARG A 368 -3.41 4.51 -3.40
CA ARG A 368 -4.28 5.55 -3.99
C ARG A 368 -4.55 5.23 -5.44
N ILE A 369 -5.63 4.51 -5.66
CA ILE A 369 -5.97 3.85 -6.91
C ILE A 369 -6.88 4.78 -7.72
N VAL A 370 -6.57 4.94 -9.00
CA VAL A 370 -7.49 5.60 -9.94
C VAL A 370 -8.56 4.59 -10.32
N MET A 371 -9.81 4.96 -10.12
CA MET A 371 -11.00 4.14 -10.33
C MET A 371 -11.86 4.69 -11.45
N HIS A 372 -12.75 3.87 -11.99
CA HIS A 372 -13.85 4.32 -12.82
C HIS A 372 -15.16 3.60 -12.49
N MET A 373 -16.29 4.22 -12.83
CA MET A 373 -17.63 3.61 -12.70
C MET A 373 -18.64 4.23 -13.69
N ASN A 374 -19.82 3.64 -13.81
CA ASN A 374 -20.96 4.32 -14.42
C ASN A 374 -21.53 5.37 -13.43
N PRO A 375 -22.22 6.42 -13.92
CA PRO A 375 -22.81 7.46 -13.07
C PRO A 375 -23.75 6.96 -11.97
N ASP A 376 -24.38 5.80 -12.16
CA ASP A 376 -25.26 5.16 -11.18
C ASP A 376 -24.52 4.30 -10.13
N GLY A 377 -23.20 4.28 -10.14
CA GLY A 377 -22.36 3.52 -9.22
C GLY A 377 -22.10 2.08 -9.63
N THR A 378 -22.66 1.58 -10.75
CA THR A 378 -22.31 0.25 -11.29
C THR A 378 -20.93 0.26 -11.94
N GLU A 379 -20.33 -0.91 -12.14
CA GLU A 379 -19.01 -1.07 -12.79
C GLU A 379 -17.86 -0.34 -12.08
N GLN A 380 -17.88 -0.28 -10.75
CA GLN A 380 -16.76 0.23 -9.94
C GLN A 380 -15.52 -0.66 -10.08
N LYS A 381 -14.53 -0.19 -10.84
CA LYS A 381 -13.32 -0.94 -11.19
C LYS A 381 -12.08 -0.04 -11.14
N SER A 382 -10.93 -0.64 -10.83
CA SER A 382 -9.65 0.05 -10.94
C SER A 382 -9.34 0.37 -12.40
N LEU A 383 -9.00 1.63 -12.67
CA LEU A 383 -8.42 2.09 -13.92
C LEU A 383 -6.89 1.98 -13.91
N TYR A 384 -6.25 2.36 -12.80
CA TYR A 384 -4.79 2.39 -12.66
C TYR A 384 -4.33 2.33 -11.19
N GLY A 385 -3.20 1.66 -10.93
CA GLY A 385 -2.48 1.70 -9.65
C GLY A 385 -2.81 0.57 -8.68
N SER A 386 -3.83 -0.25 -8.94
CA SER A 386 -4.12 -1.42 -8.10
C SER A 386 -2.97 -2.44 -8.20
N GLY A 387 -2.49 -2.91 -7.04
CA GLY A 387 -1.34 -3.81 -6.95
C GLY A 387 -0.01 -3.16 -7.35
N SER A 388 0.14 -1.85 -7.09
CA SER A 388 1.37 -1.09 -7.36
C SER A 388 1.88 -0.37 -6.12
N MET A 389 3.20 -0.37 -5.90
CA MET A 389 3.89 0.44 -4.90
C MET A 389 4.22 1.84 -5.42
N PHE A 390 4.35 2.03 -6.74
CA PHE A 390 4.64 3.31 -7.36
C PHE A 390 3.54 3.74 -8.36
N PRO A 391 3.11 5.02 -8.32
CA PRO A 391 3.49 6.06 -7.37
C PRO A 391 2.71 5.94 -6.06
N ASN A 392 3.20 6.53 -4.97
CA ASN A 392 2.49 6.48 -3.68
C ASN A 392 1.06 7.04 -3.76
N SER A 393 0.93 8.17 -4.46
CA SER A 393 -0.30 8.94 -4.55
C SER A 393 -0.46 9.53 -5.95
N ILE A 394 -1.68 9.47 -6.51
CA ILE A 394 -2.07 10.20 -7.71
C ILE A 394 -3.24 11.12 -7.35
N PHE A 395 -3.12 12.41 -7.64
CA PHE A 395 -4.14 13.43 -7.38
C PHE A 395 -4.50 14.23 -8.63
N ASP A 396 -5.61 14.95 -8.55
CA ASP A 396 -6.11 15.87 -9.58
C ASP A 396 -6.17 15.26 -10.99
N VAL A 397 -6.64 14.02 -11.09
CA VAL A 397 -6.68 13.28 -12.36
C VAL A 397 -7.63 13.92 -13.37
N GLN A 398 -7.20 14.08 -14.62
CA GLN A 398 -8.03 14.63 -15.70
C GLN A 398 -7.94 13.74 -16.95
N PRO A 399 -9.08 13.34 -17.53
CA PRO A 399 -9.07 12.57 -18.77
C PRO A 399 -8.54 13.41 -19.93
N LEU A 400 -7.79 12.81 -20.84
CA LEU A 400 -7.32 13.53 -22.03
C LEU A 400 -8.47 13.70 -23.07
N PRO A 401 -8.59 14.87 -23.72
CA PRO A 401 -9.74 15.20 -24.57
C PRO A 401 -9.94 14.29 -25.80
N LYS A 402 -8.86 13.83 -26.46
CA LYS A 402 -8.94 13.01 -27.68
C LYS A 402 -8.76 11.53 -27.39
N ARG A 403 -7.74 11.15 -26.62
CA ARG A 403 -7.48 9.75 -26.23
C ARG A 403 -8.23 9.39 -24.97
N THR A 404 -9.42 8.82 -25.14
CA THR A 404 -10.40 8.60 -24.08
C THR A 404 -9.98 7.67 -22.93
N ASN A 405 -8.89 6.91 -23.10
CA ASN A 405 -8.38 5.99 -22.06
C ASN A 405 -7.15 6.54 -21.33
N ARG A 406 -6.65 7.72 -21.71
CA ARG A 406 -5.49 8.35 -21.07
C ARG A 406 -5.91 9.45 -20.12
N PHE A 407 -5.06 9.73 -19.15
CA PHE A 407 -5.26 10.83 -18.21
C PHE A 407 -3.94 11.48 -17.83
N VAL A 408 -4.01 12.71 -17.34
CA VAL A 408 -2.92 13.41 -16.65
C VAL A 408 -3.23 13.45 -15.16
N GLY A 409 -2.21 13.38 -14.32
CA GLY A 409 -2.35 13.48 -12.87
C GLY A 409 -1.09 13.97 -12.18
N VAL A 410 -1.21 14.30 -10.90
CA VAL A 410 -0.12 14.76 -10.04
C VAL A 410 0.33 13.63 -9.12
N ILE A 411 1.58 13.22 -9.23
CA ILE A 411 2.22 12.26 -8.33
C ILE A 411 2.75 12.98 -7.10
N SER A 412 2.41 12.46 -5.91
CA SER A 412 2.86 12.99 -4.62
C SER A 412 3.17 11.89 -3.59
N GLY A 413 3.60 12.24 -2.39
CA GLY A 413 3.88 11.28 -1.30
C GLY A 413 2.65 10.94 -0.45
N HIS A 414 2.83 10.12 0.59
CA HIS A 414 1.82 9.94 1.65
C HIS A 414 1.95 11.04 2.72
N HIS A 415 3.16 11.21 3.27
CA HIS A 415 3.54 12.36 4.08
C HIS A 415 4.26 13.44 3.24
N GLY A 416 4.66 14.53 3.90
CA GLY A 416 5.42 15.61 3.29
C GLY A 416 4.54 16.66 2.60
N VAL A 417 4.94 17.08 1.40
CA VAL A 417 4.22 18.12 0.64
C VAL A 417 2.79 17.67 0.32
N ALA A 418 1.81 18.44 0.80
CA ALA A 418 0.40 18.17 0.56
C ALA A 418 -0.04 18.53 -0.85
N ARG A 419 -0.78 17.60 -1.49
CA ARG A 419 -1.61 17.74 -2.68
C ARG A 419 -0.91 18.33 -3.92
N SER A 420 0.42 18.33 -3.92
CA SER A 420 1.25 18.85 -5.01
C SER A 420 2.44 17.94 -5.28
N GLY A 421 2.96 17.98 -6.50
CA GLY A 421 4.11 17.15 -6.88
C GLY A 421 4.40 17.16 -8.38
N ARG A 422 4.78 15.98 -8.90
CA ARG A 422 5.23 15.78 -10.29
C ARG A 422 4.04 15.59 -11.23
N LEU A 423 4.05 16.23 -12.40
CA LEU A 423 2.99 16.08 -13.40
C LEU A 423 3.29 14.90 -14.33
N MET A 424 2.33 14.00 -14.51
CA MET A 424 2.53 12.75 -15.24
C MET A 424 1.37 12.43 -16.18
N ILE A 425 1.69 11.94 -17.38
CA ILE A 425 0.71 11.37 -18.32
C ILE A 425 0.67 9.84 -18.16
N PHE A 426 -0.53 9.28 -18.09
CA PHE A 426 -0.78 7.84 -17.92
C PHE A 426 -1.56 7.26 -19.12
N ASP A 427 -1.24 6.02 -19.46
CA ASP A 427 -1.89 5.20 -20.47
C ASP A 427 -2.16 3.78 -19.93
N PRO A 428 -3.32 3.57 -19.27
CA PRO A 428 -3.80 2.26 -18.83
C PRO A 428 -3.71 1.13 -19.87
N ALA A 429 -3.76 1.45 -21.18
CA ALA A 429 -3.66 0.44 -22.24
C ALA A 429 -2.26 -0.15 -22.39
N LYS A 430 -1.20 0.53 -21.90
CA LYS A 430 0.16 -0.03 -21.86
C LYS A 430 0.36 -0.94 -20.65
N SER A 431 -0.08 -0.46 -19.49
CA SER A 431 -0.11 -1.20 -18.23
C SER A 431 -1.02 -0.42 -17.29
N ARG A 432 -1.70 -1.13 -16.39
CA ARG A 432 -2.44 -0.51 -15.28
C ARG A 432 -1.64 -0.49 -13.98
N LYS A 433 -0.41 -1.01 -13.99
CA LYS A 433 0.44 -1.18 -12.82
C LYS A 433 1.77 -0.45 -12.97
N GLU A 434 2.24 0.09 -11.85
CA GLU A 434 3.57 0.67 -11.65
C GLU A 434 3.93 1.77 -12.67
N GLU A 435 5.20 1.93 -13.01
CA GLU A 435 5.71 2.89 -13.99
C GLU A 435 5.36 2.54 -15.44
N LYS A 436 5.05 1.28 -15.73
CA LYS A 436 4.90 0.76 -17.11
C LYS A 436 3.77 1.40 -17.90
N GLY A 437 2.78 1.95 -17.22
CA GLY A 437 1.67 2.68 -17.82
C GLY A 437 1.88 4.20 -17.82
N MET A 438 2.99 4.70 -17.30
CA MET A 438 3.36 6.11 -17.33
C MET A 438 4.07 6.42 -18.66
N ILE A 439 3.64 7.49 -19.33
CA ILE A 439 4.12 7.85 -20.67
C ILE A 439 5.24 8.87 -20.60
N GLN A 440 5.05 9.90 -19.78
CA GLN A 440 5.95 11.05 -19.74
C GLN A 440 5.73 11.85 -18.46
N GLU A 441 6.82 12.15 -17.78
CA GLU A 441 6.85 13.20 -16.76
C GLU A 441 6.94 14.55 -17.47
N LEU A 442 6.07 15.49 -17.11
CA LEU A 442 6.05 16.83 -17.70
C LEU A 442 6.69 17.83 -16.74
N PRO A 443 7.52 18.77 -17.22
CA PRO A 443 8.11 18.96 -18.57
C PRO A 443 9.50 18.29 -18.71
N PHE A 444 9.54 16.96 -18.65
CA PHE A 444 10.77 16.16 -18.67
C PHE A 444 10.71 14.98 -19.66
N ARG A 445 10.42 15.25 -20.95
CA ARG A 445 10.26 14.24 -22.01
C ARG A 445 11.36 13.18 -22.06
N GLY A 446 12.61 13.58 -21.81
CA GLY A 446 13.78 12.69 -21.87
C GLY A 446 14.13 12.01 -20.55
N ARG A 447 13.42 12.28 -19.46
CA ARG A 447 13.75 11.71 -18.15
C ARG A 447 13.15 10.31 -18.02
N PRO A 448 13.96 9.27 -17.75
CA PRO A 448 13.44 7.95 -17.43
C PRO A 448 12.55 8.00 -16.18
N ILE A 449 11.40 7.33 -16.24
CA ILE A 449 10.51 7.17 -15.09
C ILE A 449 11.01 5.94 -14.32
N ILE A 450 11.56 6.18 -13.14
CA ILE A 450 12.07 5.14 -12.26
C ILE A 450 11.04 4.94 -11.13
N PRO A 451 10.60 3.69 -10.86
CA PRO A 451 9.69 3.44 -9.76
C PRO A 451 10.43 3.61 -8.43
N GLU A 452 10.02 4.61 -7.65
CA GLU A 452 10.61 4.95 -6.36
C GLU A 452 9.60 4.67 -5.24
N VAL A 453 9.83 3.64 -4.43
CA VAL A 453 9.02 3.35 -3.24
C VAL A 453 9.59 4.17 -2.09
N LYS A 454 8.97 5.33 -1.80
CA LYS A 454 9.53 6.30 -0.86
C LYS A 454 8.43 7.13 -0.21
N ASP A 455 8.39 7.20 1.12
CA ASP A 455 7.56 8.21 1.78
C ASP A 455 8.10 9.62 1.51
N GLU A 456 7.23 10.64 1.56
CA GLU A 456 7.60 12.01 1.24
C GLU A 456 8.23 12.17 -0.15
N LEU A 457 7.77 11.37 -1.12
CA LEU A 457 8.32 11.22 -2.47
C LEU A 457 8.74 12.55 -3.14
N VAL A 458 7.98 13.62 -2.91
CA VAL A 458 8.15 14.93 -3.56
C VAL A 458 8.73 16.03 -2.66
N ASN A 459 9.22 15.70 -1.46
CA ASN A 459 9.91 16.68 -0.60
C ASN A 459 11.17 17.21 -1.30
N GLY A 460 11.27 18.54 -1.43
CA GLY A 460 12.39 19.21 -2.11
C GLY A 460 12.40 19.06 -3.64
N VAL A 461 11.40 18.40 -4.23
CA VAL A 461 11.28 18.26 -5.69
C VAL A 461 10.61 19.51 -6.27
N TRP A 462 11.15 20.04 -7.36
CA TRP A 462 10.62 21.20 -8.06
C TRP A 462 10.68 20.97 -9.58
N PRO A 463 9.73 21.51 -10.36
CA PRO A 463 8.57 22.32 -9.95
C PRO A 463 7.47 21.48 -9.27
N GLN A 464 6.59 22.15 -8.53
CA GLN A 464 5.42 21.56 -7.88
C GLN A 464 4.15 21.94 -8.65
N PHE A 465 3.36 20.95 -9.06
CA PHE A 465 2.13 21.12 -9.84
C PHE A 465 0.88 20.73 -9.04
N ILE A 466 -0.24 21.42 -9.31
CA ILE A 466 -1.59 21.09 -8.85
C ILE A 466 -2.62 21.46 -9.93
N LYS A 467 -3.82 20.86 -9.85
CA LYS A 467 -4.99 21.22 -10.68
C LYS A 467 -4.68 21.38 -12.18
N PRO A 468 -4.09 20.36 -12.85
CA PRO A 468 -3.94 20.39 -14.30
C PRO A 468 -5.31 20.47 -14.98
N TYR A 469 -5.34 21.12 -16.14
CA TYR A 469 -6.47 21.18 -17.05
C TYR A 469 -5.95 20.91 -18.48
N PRO A 470 -6.31 19.77 -19.10
CA PRO A 470 -5.87 19.48 -20.46
C PRO A 470 -6.62 20.36 -21.48
N LEU A 471 -5.88 21.14 -22.27
CA LEU A 471 -6.42 21.85 -23.44
C LEU A 471 -6.52 20.90 -24.64
N THR A 472 -5.48 20.09 -24.80
CA THR A 472 -5.36 18.98 -25.76
C THR A 472 -4.70 17.79 -25.05
N ASP A 473 -4.41 16.72 -25.79
CA ASP A 473 -3.63 15.59 -25.27
C ASP A 473 -2.13 15.94 -25.09
N GLU A 474 -1.69 17.12 -25.57
CA GLU A 474 -0.28 17.52 -25.64
C GLU A 474 0.00 18.85 -24.91
N THR A 475 -1.04 19.59 -24.53
CA THR A 475 -0.93 20.94 -23.95
C THR A 475 -1.92 21.11 -22.80
N PHE A 476 -1.42 21.68 -21.70
CA PHE A 476 -2.11 21.73 -20.41
C PHE A 476 -1.97 23.13 -19.80
N LEU A 477 -3.03 23.63 -19.19
CA LEU A 477 -2.92 24.71 -18.20
C LEU A 477 -2.80 24.06 -16.82
N VAL A 478 -1.87 24.54 -16.00
CA VAL A 478 -1.57 23.91 -14.71
C VAL A 478 -1.22 24.98 -13.70
N THR A 479 -1.72 24.86 -12.47
CA THR A 479 -1.22 25.70 -11.37
C THR A 479 0.12 25.15 -10.90
N ALA A 480 1.15 25.99 -10.86
CA ALA A 480 2.49 25.54 -10.50
C ALA A 480 3.26 26.56 -9.65
N LYS A 481 4.27 26.04 -8.94
CA LYS A 481 5.31 26.80 -8.24
C LYS A 481 6.66 26.22 -8.64
N LEU A 482 7.54 27.05 -9.21
CA LEU A 482 8.77 26.58 -9.85
C LEU A 482 9.92 26.31 -8.88
N SER A 483 9.94 26.99 -7.73
CA SER A 483 10.98 26.88 -6.71
C SER A 483 10.39 27.20 -5.32
N PRO A 484 11.13 26.98 -4.22
CA PRO A 484 10.69 27.36 -2.88
C PRO A 484 10.29 28.84 -2.76
N TYR A 485 10.84 29.70 -3.61
CA TYR A 485 10.66 31.15 -3.57
C TYR A 485 9.82 31.71 -4.73
N SER A 486 9.27 30.88 -5.62
CA SER A 486 8.36 31.32 -6.69
C SER A 486 6.93 31.50 -6.17
N ARG A 487 6.11 32.34 -6.80
CA ARG A 487 4.66 32.39 -6.50
C ARG A 487 3.92 31.22 -7.15
N TRP A 488 2.75 30.89 -6.58
CA TRP A 488 1.79 30.01 -7.23
C TRP A 488 1.08 30.76 -8.37
N GLY A 489 1.32 30.33 -9.60
CA GLY A 489 0.76 30.91 -10.80
C GLY A 489 0.17 29.84 -11.73
N ILE A 490 -0.44 30.29 -12.81
CA ILE A 490 -0.97 29.43 -13.88
C ILE A 490 0.07 29.38 -14.99
N TYR A 491 0.41 28.17 -15.41
CA TYR A 491 1.43 27.89 -16.42
C TYR A 491 0.82 27.09 -17.58
N LEU A 492 1.33 27.36 -18.77
CA LEU A 492 1.14 26.52 -19.95
C LEU A 492 2.28 25.49 -19.98
N VAL A 493 1.90 24.21 -20.01
CA VAL A 493 2.83 23.06 -20.04
C VAL A 493 2.53 22.24 -21.28
N ASP A 494 3.56 21.79 -22.00
CA ASP A 494 3.41 20.88 -23.12
C ASP A 494 4.35 19.67 -23.05
N ILE A 495 4.13 18.71 -23.94
CA ILE A 495 4.96 17.50 -24.06
C ILE A 495 6.36 17.76 -24.64
N TYR A 496 6.63 18.98 -25.11
CA TYR A 496 7.90 19.39 -25.72
C TYR A 496 8.88 19.98 -24.70
N ASP A 497 8.49 20.00 -23.42
CA ASP A 497 9.20 20.57 -22.28
C ASP A 497 9.07 22.10 -22.12
N ASN A 498 8.09 22.74 -22.76
CA ASN A 498 7.79 24.13 -22.46
C ASN A 498 7.00 24.23 -21.15
N LEU A 499 7.47 25.09 -20.25
CA LEU A 499 6.80 25.50 -19.03
C LEU A 499 6.79 27.03 -18.99
N THR A 500 5.62 27.64 -19.18
CA THR A 500 5.52 29.08 -19.48
C THR A 500 4.48 29.74 -18.60
N LEU A 501 4.88 30.78 -17.86
CA LEU A 501 3.95 31.53 -17.01
C LEU A 501 2.86 32.19 -17.87
N VAL A 502 1.60 31.92 -17.54
CA VAL A 502 0.43 32.52 -18.19
C VAL A 502 -0.11 33.64 -17.33
N ALA A 503 -0.32 33.41 -16.04
CA ALA A 503 -0.87 34.40 -15.11
C ALA A 503 -0.30 34.20 -13.70
N ASN A 504 -0.02 35.31 -13.01
CA ASN A 504 0.28 35.37 -11.58
C ASN A 504 -0.38 36.62 -10.98
N ALA A 505 -0.31 36.74 -9.66
CA ALA A 505 -0.62 37.98 -8.95
C ALA A 505 0.54 38.33 -8.01
N ASP A 506 0.75 39.63 -7.78
CA ASP A 506 1.90 40.11 -7.01
C ASP A 506 1.84 39.72 -5.52
N ASP A 507 0.68 39.89 -4.89
CA ASP A 507 0.45 39.63 -3.47
C ASP A 507 -0.49 38.43 -3.23
N ALA A 508 -0.71 37.60 -4.25
CA ALA A 508 -1.67 36.51 -4.22
C ALA A 508 -1.19 35.25 -4.93
N GLY A 509 -1.76 34.11 -4.55
CA GLY A 509 -1.61 32.84 -5.26
C GLY A 509 -2.86 32.54 -6.09
N MET A 510 -2.68 32.03 -7.30
CA MET A 510 -3.77 31.59 -8.17
C MET A 510 -3.84 30.06 -8.21
N ILE A 511 -5.05 29.50 -8.09
CA ILE A 511 -5.33 28.06 -8.19
C ILE A 511 -6.52 27.82 -9.11
N TYR A 512 -6.51 26.68 -9.82
CA TYR A 512 -7.41 26.35 -10.92
C TYR A 512 -7.13 27.16 -12.19
N SER A 513 -7.35 26.51 -13.33
CA SER A 513 -7.13 27.07 -14.66
C SER A 513 -8.23 26.63 -15.62
N VAL A 514 -9.49 26.91 -15.25
CA VAL A 514 -10.68 26.40 -15.95
C VAL A 514 -11.05 27.31 -17.13
N PRO A 515 -10.83 26.91 -18.38
CA PRO A 515 -11.12 27.77 -19.53
C PRO A 515 -12.61 27.94 -19.75
N VAL A 516 -13.06 29.18 -19.99
CA VAL A 516 -14.48 29.47 -20.26
C VAL A 516 -14.77 29.22 -21.74
N LYS A 517 -15.21 28.00 -22.05
CA LYS A 517 -15.66 27.60 -23.39
C LYS A 517 -16.73 26.52 -23.29
N SER A 518 -17.60 26.46 -24.30
CA SER A 518 -18.45 25.28 -24.47
C SER A 518 -17.62 24.09 -24.96
N THR A 519 -17.97 22.90 -24.49
CA THR A 519 -17.37 21.63 -24.89
C THR A 519 -18.47 20.61 -25.20
N PRO A 520 -18.18 19.54 -25.96
CA PRO A 520 -19.16 18.49 -26.20
C PRO A 520 -19.62 17.84 -24.90
N VAL A 521 -20.94 17.69 -24.73
CA VAL A 521 -21.53 16.93 -23.63
C VAL A 521 -21.23 15.44 -23.85
N PRO A 522 -20.61 14.72 -22.90
CA PRO A 522 -20.44 13.27 -22.95
C PRO A 522 -21.80 12.57 -23.04
N PRO A 523 -21.86 11.32 -23.56
CA PRO A 523 -23.09 10.57 -23.59
C PRO A 523 -23.61 10.30 -22.17
N ALA A 524 -24.91 10.50 -21.95
CA ALA A 524 -25.57 10.04 -20.73
C ALA A 524 -25.61 8.50 -20.74
N ILE A 525 -25.14 7.88 -19.66
CA ILE A 525 -25.24 6.42 -19.46
C ILE A 525 -26.53 6.15 -18.68
N PRO A 526 -27.50 5.38 -19.22
CA PRO A 526 -28.70 5.03 -18.48
C PRO A 526 -28.39 4.21 -17.23
N ASP A 527 -29.17 4.44 -16.17
CA ASP A 527 -29.11 3.65 -14.95
C ASP A 527 -29.36 2.17 -15.26
N ARG A 528 -28.50 1.31 -14.72
CA ARG A 528 -28.53 -0.16 -14.83
C ARG A 528 -29.00 -0.81 -13.53
N ILE A 529 -29.10 -0.03 -12.45
CA ILE A 529 -29.63 -0.50 -11.18
C ILE A 529 -31.11 -0.89 -11.28
N LYS A 530 -31.52 -1.77 -10.38
CA LYS A 530 -32.92 -2.09 -10.09
C LYS A 530 -33.20 -1.65 -8.65
N PRO A 531 -33.74 -0.44 -8.43
CA PRO A 531 -33.79 0.17 -7.09
C PRO A 531 -34.48 -0.65 -6.00
N ASN A 532 -35.44 -1.51 -6.38
CA ASN A 532 -36.17 -2.35 -5.43
C ASN A 532 -35.41 -3.62 -5.00
N GLU A 533 -34.32 -3.96 -5.68
CA GLU A 533 -33.49 -5.12 -5.33
C GLU A 533 -32.59 -4.79 -4.14
N LYS A 534 -32.33 -5.79 -3.30
CA LYS A 534 -31.40 -5.67 -2.15
C LYS A 534 -30.05 -6.34 -2.38
N GLU A 535 -29.89 -6.96 -3.54
CA GLU A 535 -28.77 -7.84 -3.85
C GLU A 535 -28.19 -7.54 -5.23
N ALA A 536 -26.91 -7.86 -5.37
CA ALA A 536 -26.22 -7.95 -6.65
C ALA A 536 -25.88 -9.41 -6.95
N THR A 537 -25.54 -9.69 -8.20
CA THR A 537 -25.08 -11.01 -8.65
C THR A 537 -23.62 -10.92 -9.01
N VAL A 538 -22.79 -11.81 -8.47
CA VAL A 538 -21.39 -11.99 -8.89
C VAL A 538 -21.34 -13.12 -9.91
N PHE A 539 -20.64 -12.91 -11.01
CA PHE A 539 -20.34 -13.92 -12.02
C PHE A 539 -18.84 -13.93 -12.30
N ILE A 540 -18.19 -15.08 -12.12
CA ILE A 540 -16.78 -15.28 -12.43
C ILE A 540 -16.71 -16.38 -13.48
N GLN A 541 -16.11 -16.07 -14.63
CA GLN A 541 -16.04 -17.03 -15.73
C GLN A 541 -15.12 -18.21 -15.38
N ASP A 542 -13.92 -17.94 -14.86
CA ASP A 542 -12.94 -18.96 -14.52
C ASP A 542 -11.91 -18.40 -13.52
N ILE A 543 -11.99 -18.82 -12.26
CA ILE A 543 -11.14 -18.31 -11.19
C ILE A 543 -9.63 -18.52 -11.43
N TYR A 544 -9.25 -19.46 -12.29
CA TYR A 544 -7.85 -19.77 -12.60
C TYR A 544 -7.27 -18.85 -13.69
N GLU A 545 -8.08 -18.00 -14.31
CA GLU A 545 -7.63 -16.99 -15.28
C GLU A 545 -7.19 -15.69 -14.54
N GLY A 546 -5.91 -15.58 -14.22
CA GLY A 546 -5.37 -14.40 -13.53
C GLY A 546 -4.11 -14.71 -12.73
N GLU A 547 -3.55 -13.70 -12.06
CA GLU A 547 -2.39 -13.92 -11.19
C GLU A 547 -2.78 -14.46 -9.80
N GLY A 548 -4.02 -14.24 -9.35
CA GLY A 548 -4.48 -14.59 -8.00
C GLY A 548 -4.44 -16.08 -7.67
N LEU A 549 -4.71 -16.95 -8.64
CA LEU A 549 -4.68 -18.41 -8.48
C LEU A 549 -3.68 -19.09 -9.44
N ARG A 550 -2.70 -18.34 -9.94
CA ARG A 550 -1.68 -18.88 -10.84
C ARG A 550 -0.91 -20.02 -10.18
N GLY A 551 -0.82 -21.15 -10.86
CA GLY A 551 -0.12 -22.34 -10.37
C GLY A 551 -0.95 -23.24 -9.46
N VAL A 552 -2.17 -22.83 -9.06
CA VAL A 552 -3.08 -23.71 -8.32
C VAL A 552 -3.73 -24.71 -9.28
N PRO A 553 -3.67 -26.03 -9.01
CA PRO A 553 -4.33 -27.02 -9.85
C PRO A 553 -5.85 -26.81 -9.92
N ARG A 554 -6.41 -27.03 -11.11
CA ARG A 554 -7.87 -26.95 -11.31
C ARG A 554 -8.59 -27.97 -10.43
N GLY A 555 -9.70 -27.51 -9.86
CA GLY A 555 -10.50 -28.28 -8.92
C GLY A 555 -9.99 -28.24 -7.47
N GLN A 556 -8.86 -27.59 -7.18
CA GLN A 556 -8.41 -27.40 -5.79
C GLN A 556 -9.38 -26.51 -5.00
N ILE A 557 -9.90 -25.46 -5.65
CA ILE A 557 -10.88 -24.55 -5.03
C ILE A 557 -12.28 -25.17 -5.07
N LYS A 558 -12.95 -25.23 -3.92
CA LYS A 558 -14.30 -25.82 -3.77
C LYS A 558 -15.39 -24.80 -3.53
N SER A 559 -15.06 -23.69 -2.88
CA SER A 559 -16.01 -22.66 -2.50
C SER A 559 -15.32 -21.31 -2.32
N PHE A 560 -16.11 -20.25 -2.21
CA PHE A 560 -15.68 -18.98 -1.70
C PHE A 560 -16.22 -18.78 -0.29
N ARG A 561 -15.40 -18.23 0.61
CA ARG A 561 -15.89 -17.47 1.75
C ARG A 561 -16.20 -16.05 1.30
N VAL A 562 -17.36 -15.57 1.69
CA VAL A 562 -17.85 -14.22 1.41
C VAL A 562 -17.97 -13.47 2.72
N TYR A 563 -17.32 -12.32 2.83
CA TYR A 563 -17.36 -11.48 4.01
C TYR A 563 -17.41 -10.00 3.63
N ALA A 564 -17.97 -9.19 4.52
CA ALA A 564 -18.01 -7.75 4.46
C ALA A 564 -17.11 -7.15 5.54
N TYR A 565 -17.13 -5.83 5.65
CA TYR A 565 -16.35 -5.09 6.65
C TYR A 565 -17.23 -4.21 7.51
N GLU A 566 -16.84 -4.09 8.78
CA GLU A 566 -17.29 -3.03 9.66
C GLU A 566 -16.17 -2.01 9.83
N TYR A 567 -16.52 -0.75 9.63
CA TYR A 567 -15.57 0.34 9.48
C TYR A 567 -15.54 1.30 10.68
N ALA A 568 -14.37 1.87 10.93
CA ALA A 568 -14.06 2.81 11.98
C ALA A 568 -15.00 4.01 12.00
N TYR A 569 -15.36 4.46 13.19
CA TYR A 569 -16.17 5.67 13.44
C TYR A 569 -15.29 6.91 13.61
N ARG A 570 -15.89 8.10 13.58
CA ARG A 570 -15.14 9.34 13.83
C ARG A 570 -14.69 9.40 15.29
N ARG A 571 -13.46 9.85 15.50
CA ARG A 571 -12.85 10.05 16.84
C ARG A 571 -12.97 8.80 17.72
N THR A 572 -12.76 7.62 17.13
CA THR A 572 -12.85 6.32 17.80
C THR A 572 -11.55 5.57 17.56
N LEU A 573 -11.00 4.96 18.61
CA LEU A 573 -9.81 4.11 18.48
C LEU A 573 -10.07 2.99 17.47
N SER A 574 -9.25 2.95 16.43
CA SER A 574 -9.54 2.16 15.22
C SER A 574 -8.31 1.83 14.37
N ASP A 575 -7.11 2.15 14.84
CA ASP A 575 -5.87 1.74 14.17
C ASP A 575 -5.75 0.19 14.12
N HIS A 576 -4.88 -0.38 13.28
CA HIS A 576 -4.77 -1.83 13.05
C HIS A 576 -4.61 -2.64 14.35
N TYR A 577 -3.85 -2.08 15.29
CA TYR A 577 -3.55 -2.69 16.59
C TYR A 577 -4.64 -2.45 17.64
N ASN A 578 -5.77 -1.86 17.26
CA ASN A 578 -7.01 -1.87 18.03
C ASN A 578 -7.79 -3.18 17.80
N HIS A 579 -7.64 -3.81 16.64
CA HIS A 579 -8.33 -5.04 16.26
C HIS A 579 -7.58 -6.29 16.69
N GLY A 580 -6.24 -6.25 16.71
CA GLY A 580 -5.40 -7.36 17.16
C GLY A 580 -3.93 -7.08 16.95
N ILE A 581 -3.09 -7.93 17.54
CA ILE A 581 -1.65 -7.91 17.32
C ILE A 581 -1.35 -8.44 15.91
N GLN A 582 -0.79 -7.58 15.05
CA GLN A 582 -0.62 -7.87 13.63
C GLN A 582 -1.93 -8.23 12.90
N ALA A 583 -3.04 -7.64 13.32
CA ALA A 583 -4.30 -7.73 12.58
C ALA A 583 -4.33 -6.71 11.42
N GLY A 584 -5.33 -6.85 10.54
CA GLY A 584 -5.63 -5.84 9.52
C GLY A 584 -6.27 -4.57 10.11
N TRP A 585 -6.55 -3.60 9.25
CA TRP A 585 -7.13 -2.30 9.61
C TRP A 585 -8.62 -2.32 9.90
N ASP A 586 -9.33 -3.36 9.44
CA ASP A 586 -10.79 -3.42 9.43
C ASP A 586 -11.33 -4.66 10.15
N ILE A 587 -12.54 -4.55 10.68
CA ILE A 587 -13.26 -5.67 11.27
C ILE A 587 -13.94 -6.46 10.16
N LYS A 588 -13.67 -7.77 10.07
CA LYS A 588 -14.27 -8.66 9.08
C LYS A 588 -15.58 -9.26 9.59
N ARG A 589 -16.64 -9.10 8.80
CA ARG A 589 -18.02 -9.55 9.09
C ARG A 589 -18.40 -10.69 8.14
N LEU A 590 -18.48 -11.92 8.67
CA LEU A 590 -18.75 -13.13 7.92
C LEU A 590 -20.17 -13.10 7.35
N LEU A 591 -20.32 -13.19 6.02
CA LEU A 591 -21.63 -13.28 5.37
C LEU A 591 -22.03 -14.73 5.11
N GLY A 592 -21.11 -15.56 4.61
CA GLY A 592 -21.38 -16.96 4.33
C GLY A 592 -20.41 -17.60 3.36
N THR A 593 -20.82 -18.70 2.74
CA THR A 593 -20.03 -19.42 1.72
C THR A 593 -20.87 -19.73 0.48
N VAL A 594 -20.21 -19.87 -0.67
CA VAL A 594 -20.83 -20.24 -1.96
C VAL A 594 -19.96 -21.24 -2.71
N PRO A 595 -20.52 -22.20 -3.45
CA PRO A 595 -19.73 -23.19 -4.17
C PRO A 595 -19.03 -22.58 -5.40
N VAL A 596 -17.91 -23.18 -5.77
CA VAL A 596 -17.26 -23.01 -7.07
C VAL A 596 -17.53 -24.26 -7.91
N GLU A 597 -17.88 -24.07 -9.18
CA GLU A 597 -18.16 -25.18 -10.10
C GLU A 597 -16.85 -25.91 -10.48
N GLU A 598 -16.95 -27.17 -10.92
CA GLU A 598 -15.76 -27.99 -11.24
C GLU A 598 -14.87 -27.39 -12.34
N ASP A 599 -15.45 -26.62 -13.27
CA ASP A 599 -14.73 -25.92 -14.33
C ASP A 599 -14.03 -24.63 -13.86
N GLY A 600 -14.20 -24.25 -12.59
CA GLY A 600 -13.66 -23.02 -12.00
C GLY A 600 -14.58 -21.81 -12.14
N SER A 601 -15.77 -21.95 -12.72
CA SER A 601 -16.74 -20.87 -12.81
C SER A 601 -17.56 -20.71 -11.52
N ALA A 602 -18.11 -19.51 -11.27
CA ALA A 602 -18.97 -19.26 -10.12
C ALA A 602 -20.06 -18.22 -10.44
N ILE A 603 -21.26 -18.40 -9.87
CA ILE A 603 -22.35 -17.42 -9.92
C ILE A 603 -23.13 -17.41 -8.61
N PHE A 604 -23.28 -16.26 -7.97
CA PHE A 604 -23.93 -16.17 -6.65
C PHE A 604 -24.45 -14.77 -6.32
N LYS A 605 -25.30 -14.67 -5.29
CA LYS A 605 -25.85 -13.42 -4.75
C LYS A 605 -24.98 -12.86 -3.63
N ILE A 606 -24.92 -11.54 -3.57
CA ILE A 606 -24.30 -10.77 -2.48
C ILE A 606 -25.21 -9.60 -2.10
N PRO A 607 -25.14 -9.08 -0.85
CA PRO A 607 -25.86 -7.86 -0.50
C PRO A 607 -25.39 -6.69 -1.37
N ALA A 608 -26.34 -5.92 -1.89
CA ALA A 608 -26.04 -4.70 -2.62
C ALA A 608 -25.57 -3.60 -1.64
N ASN A 609 -24.90 -2.56 -2.17
CA ASN A 609 -24.44 -1.40 -1.39
C ASN A 609 -23.54 -1.79 -0.19
N THR A 610 -22.84 -2.92 -0.32
CA THR A 610 -22.00 -3.49 0.74
C THR A 610 -20.63 -3.82 0.16
N PRO A 611 -19.53 -3.33 0.75
CA PRO A 611 -18.17 -3.79 0.46
C PRO A 611 -18.05 -5.30 0.77
N VAL A 612 -17.74 -6.10 -0.24
CA VAL A 612 -17.61 -7.56 -0.13
C VAL A 612 -16.27 -8.03 -0.66
N SER A 613 -15.65 -8.97 0.07
CA SER A 613 -14.43 -9.65 -0.33
C SER A 613 -14.60 -11.15 -0.35
N LEU A 614 -13.72 -11.81 -1.11
CA LEU A 614 -13.78 -13.23 -1.41
C LEU A 614 -12.47 -13.92 -1.01
N GLN A 615 -12.59 -15.11 -0.43
CA GLN A 615 -11.48 -16.05 -0.22
C GLN A 615 -11.79 -17.38 -0.91
N PRO A 616 -11.06 -17.76 -1.98
CA PRO A 616 -11.07 -19.12 -2.51
C PRO A 616 -10.69 -20.13 -1.42
N LEU A 617 -11.55 -21.12 -1.18
CA LEU A 617 -11.35 -22.15 -0.16
C LEU A 617 -11.02 -23.50 -0.80
N ASP A 618 -10.12 -24.26 -0.17
CA ASP A 618 -9.87 -25.65 -0.51
C ASP A 618 -10.94 -26.61 0.05
N ALA A 619 -10.70 -27.92 -0.05
CA ALA A 619 -11.64 -28.94 0.42
C ALA A 619 -11.80 -28.98 1.95
N ASP A 620 -10.84 -28.43 2.70
CA ASP A 620 -10.88 -28.34 4.16
C ASP A 620 -11.46 -26.99 4.62
N GLY A 621 -11.99 -26.17 3.70
CA GLY A 621 -12.58 -24.87 4.01
C GLY A 621 -11.57 -23.77 4.34
N ARG A 622 -10.29 -23.96 3.97
CA ARG A 622 -9.17 -23.06 4.31
C ARG A 622 -8.85 -22.12 3.15
N ALA A 623 -8.52 -20.87 3.44
CA ALA A 623 -8.27 -19.86 2.40
C ALA A 623 -6.96 -20.12 1.66
N VAL A 624 -7.08 -20.43 0.37
CA VAL A 624 -5.96 -20.61 -0.57
C VAL A 624 -5.38 -19.28 -1.02
N GLN A 625 -6.24 -18.27 -1.16
CA GLN A 625 -5.91 -16.91 -1.57
C GLN A 625 -6.88 -15.92 -0.93
N TRP A 626 -6.49 -14.65 -0.88
CA TRP A 626 -7.24 -13.58 -0.24
C TRP A 626 -7.45 -12.44 -1.23
N MET A 627 -8.70 -12.01 -1.41
CA MET A 627 -8.98 -10.72 -2.05
C MET A 627 -8.67 -9.60 -1.04
N ARG A 628 -7.52 -8.96 -1.19
CA ARG A 628 -7.04 -7.86 -0.32
C ARG A 628 -7.48 -6.51 -0.89
N SER A 629 -8.79 -6.41 -1.09
CA SER A 629 -9.58 -5.31 -1.62
C SER A 629 -11.04 -5.76 -1.55
N TRP A 630 -12.00 -4.90 -1.87
CA TRP A 630 -13.41 -5.26 -1.97
C TRP A 630 -14.03 -4.84 -3.28
N LEU A 631 -15.13 -5.52 -3.64
CA LEU A 631 -16.07 -5.08 -4.65
C LEU A 631 -17.36 -4.60 -3.97
N THR A 632 -18.10 -3.71 -4.65
CA THR A 632 -19.43 -3.28 -4.21
C THR A 632 -20.39 -3.46 -5.37
N GLY A 633 -21.35 -4.37 -5.24
CA GLY A 633 -22.44 -4.50 -6.20
C GLY A 633 -23.57 -3.52 -5.90
N MET A 634 -24.08 -2.82 -6.91
CA MET A 634 -25.28 -2.00 -6.81
C MET A 634 -26.56 -2.85 -6.89
N PRO A 635 -27.73 -2.34 -6.46
CA PRO A 635 -29.01 -3.04 -6.54
C PRO A 635 -29.30 -3.64 -7.93
N GLY A 636 -29.40 -4.97 -8.02
CA GLY A 636 -29.69 -5.69 -9.25
C GLY A 636 -28.56 -5.77 -10.28
N GLU A 637 -27.37 -5.30 -9.94
CA GLU A 637 -26.18 -5.37 -10.80
C GLU A 637 -25.70 -6.81 -11.00
N VAL A 638 -25.10 -7.09 -12.15
CA VAL A 638 -24.28 -8.28 -12.37
C VAL A 638 -22.82 -7.86 -12.42
N VAL A 639 -22.09 -8.08 -11.32
CA VAL A 639 -20.64 -7.85 -11.22
C VAL A 639 -19.92 -9.03 -11.88
N SER A 640 -19.19 -8.77 -12.96
CA SER A 640 -18.55 -9.83 -13.77
C SER A 640 -17.03 -9.66 -13.83
N CYS A 641 -16.31 -10.78 -13.64
CA CYS A 641 -14.86 -10.90 -13.84
C CYS A 641 -14.53 -12.11 -14.73
N VAL A 642 -13.38 -12.08 -15.40
CA VAL A 642 -12.86 -13.23 -16.15
C VAL A 642 -12.29 -14.26 -15.18
N GLY A 643 -11.47 -13.83 -14.23
CA GLY A 643 -10.92 -14.69 -13.19
C GLY A 643 -10.34 -13.91 -12.01
N CYS A 644 -9.50 -14.54 -11.19
CA CYS A 644 -9.01 -13.91 -9.97
C CYS A 644 -7.81 -12.98 -10.26
N HIS A 645 -8.04 -11.66 -10.22
CA HIS A 645 -7.04 -10.63 -10.55
C HIS A 645 -6.49 -10.79 -11.97
N GLU A 646 -7.40 -10.92 -12.95
CA GLU A 646 -7.05 -10.89 -14.35
C GLU A 646 -6.49 -9.52 -14.77
N ASP A 647 -5.60 -9.52 -15.78
CA ASP A 647 -5.24 -8.26 -16.43
C ASP A 647 -6.40 -7.80 -17.32
N GLN A 648 -7.04 -6.70 -16.95
CA GLN A 648 -8.13 -6.07 -17.70
C GLN A 648 -7.71 -5.54 -19.10
N ASN A 649 -6.43 -5.62 -19.49
CA ASN A 649 -5.97 -5.37 -20.87
C ASN A 649 -6.06 -6.62 -21.73
N THR A 650 -6.34 -7.77 -21.13
CA THR A 650 -6.57 -9.03 -21.83
C THR A 650 -7.99 -9.05 -22.37
N ILE A 651 -8.16 -9.53 -23.61
CA ILE A 651 -9.48 -9.72 -24.21
C ILE A 651 -10.14 -10.94 -23.55
N PRO A 652 -11.30 -10.80 -22.90
CA PRO A 652 -12.04 -11.94 -22.37
C PRO A 652 -12.41 -12.91 -23.49
N VAL A 653 -12.12 -14.20 -23.33
CA VAL A 653 -12.56 -15.23 -24.29
C VAL A 653 -13.99 -15.62 -23.92
N PRO A 654 -14.99 -15.42 -24.80
CA PRO A 654 -16.34 -15.90 -24.52
C PRO A 654 -16.36 -17.42 -24.42
N LYS A 655 -16.65 -17.95 -23.23
CA LYS A 655 -16.75 -19.38 -22.95
C LYS A 655 -18.11 -19.67 -22.30
N ARG A 656 -18.77 -20.74 -22.75
CA ARG A 656 -19.93 -21.28 -22.04
C ARG A 656 -19.43 -22.12 -20.88
N VAL A 657 -19.63 -21.63 -19.67
CA VAL A 657 -19.19 -22.26 -18.41
C VAL A 657 -20.40 -22.75 -17.61
N ALA A 658 -20.19 -23.67 -16.67
CA ALA A 658 -21.26 -24.25 -15.86
C ALA A 658 -22.13 -23.17 -15.21
N ALA A 659 -21.50 -22.17 -14.59
CA ALA A 659 -22.16 -21.05 -13.94
C ALA A 659 -23.07 -20.24 -14.89
N SER A 660 -22.73 -20.12 -16.18
CA SER A 660 -23.52 -19.34 -17.16
C SER A 660 -24.91 -19.93 -17.46
N THR A 661 -25.15 -21.18 -17.07
CA THR A 661 -26.42 -21.89 -17.28
C THR A 661 -27.20 -22.12 -15.99
N ARG A 662 -26.67 -21.67 -14.85
CA ARG A 662 -27.23 -21.89 -13.53
C ARG A 662 -27.97 -20.65 -13.03
N LYS A 663 -28.89 -20.87 -12.09
CA LYS A 663 -29.37 -19.78 -11.23
C LYS A 663 -28.23 -19.39 -10.27
N PRO A 664 -28.08 -18.10 -9.94
CA PRO A 664 -27.14 -17.68 -8.90
C PRO A 664 -27.37 -18.44 -7.60
N HIS A 665 -26.30 -18.93 -6.97
CA HIS A 665 -26.37 -19.52 -5.64
C HIS A 665 -26.65 -18.45 -4.58
N GLU A 666 -27.45 -18.79 -3.59
CA GLU A 666 -27.61 -17.98 -2.37
C GLU A 666 -26.44 -18.23 -1.41
N LEU A 667 -26.13 -17.25 -0.57
CA LEU A 667 -25.12 -17.42 0.48
C LEU A 667 -25.56 -18.49 1.47
N LYS A 668 -24.72 -19.52 1.67
CA LYS A 668 -24.87 -20.43 2.80
C LYS A 668 -24.40 -19.72 4.06
N ILE A 669 -25.35 -19.23 4.84
CA ILE A 669 -25.09 -18.55 6.13
C ILE A 669 -24.54 -19.56 7.14
N ALA A 670 -23.52 -19.14 7.89
CA ALA A 670 -22.92 -19.97 8.94
C ALA A 670 -23.86 -20.12 10.16
N ASP A 671 -23.64 -21.17 10.94
CA ASP A 671 -24.30 -21.34 12.23
C ASP A 671 -24.09 -20.10 13.11
N GLY A 672 -25.17 -19.58 13.68
CA GLY A 672 -25.15 -18.32 14.44
C GLY A 672 -25.32 -17.05 13.62
N GLY A 673 -25.51 -17.16 12.30
CA GLY A 673 -25.82 -16.02 11.44
C GLY A 673 -24.61 -15.18 11.04
N VAL A 674 -24.91 -14.09 10.32
CA VAL A 674 -23.94 -13.06 9.92
C VAL A 674 -23.46 -12.30 11.16
N ARG A 675 -22.15 -12.05 11.27
CA ARG A 675 -21.54 -11.37 12.42
C ARG A 675 -20.08 -11.00 12.18
N SER A 676 -19.56 -10.05 12.97
CA SER A 676 -18.11 -9.80 13.07
C SER A 676 -17.38 -11.00 13.68
N TYR A 677 -16.24 -11.36 13.11
CA TYR A 677 -15.46 -12.50 13.58
C TYR A 677 -14.47 -12.07 14.69
N THR A 678 -14.51 -12.70 15.86
CA THR A 678 -13.75 -12.25 17.06
C THR A 678 -13.27 -13.40 17.93
N PHE A 679 -12.04 -13.29 18.46
CA PHE A 679 -11.43 -14.32 19.30
C PHE A 679 -12.32 -14.78 20.47
N LYS A 680 -12.96 -13.82 21.15
CA LYS A 680 -13.79 -14.08 22.34
C LYS A 680 -14.91 -15.08 22.10
N TYR A 681 -15.56 -15.02 20.94
CA TYR A 681 -16.72 -15.85 20.63
C TYR A 681 -16.37 -17.05 19.75
N GLU A 682 -15.31 -16.97 18.96
CA GLU A 682 -14.96 -18.02 18.01
C GLU A 682 -13.88 -18.99 18.55
N ILE A 683 -12.90 -18.48 19.31
CA ILE A 683 -11.71 -19.26 19.72
C ILE A 683 -11.70 -19.59 21.20
N GLN A 684 -12.08 -18.64 22.08
CA GLN A 684 -12.08 -18.92 23.52
C GLN A 684 -12.92 -20.16 23.89
N PRO A 685 -14.12 -20.41 23.31
CA PRO A 685 -14.87 -21.65 23.54
C PRO A 685 -14.08 -22.93 23.24
N ILE A 686 -13.27 -22.91 22.18
CA ILE A 686 -12.41 -24.04 21.78
C ILE A 686 -11.32 -24.25 22.83
N LEU A 687 -10.69 -23.15 23.27
CA LEU A 687 -9.64 -23.22 24.29
C LEU A 687 -10.19 -23.73 25.62
N ASP A 688 -11.38 -23.26 26.02
CA ASP A 688 -12.04 -23.65 27.27
C ASP A 688 -12.31 -25.14 27.32
N ARG A 689 -12.77 -25.75 26.21
CA ARG A 689 -12.99 -27.19 26.13
C ARG A 689 -11.69 -27.96 25.94
N ALA A 690 -10.94 -27.68 24.87
CA ALA A 690 -9.91 -28.57 24.35
C ALA A 690 -8.51 -28.34 24.95
N CYS A 691 -8.25 -27.16 25.53
CA CYS A 691 -6.90 -26.73 25.89
C CYS A 691 -6.73 -26.47 27.40
N VAL A 692 -7.72 -25.83 28.04
CA VAL A 692 -7.61 -25.31 29.41
C VAL A 692 -7.29 -26.40 30.44
N ALA A 693 -7.74 -27.64 30.24
CA ALA A 693 -7.42 -28.75 31.16
C ALA A 693 -5.89 -28.97 31.34
N CYS A 694 -5.08 -28.58 30.36
CA CYS A 694 -3.62 -28.67 30.38
C CYS A 694 -2.90 -27.30 30.43
N HIS A 695 -3.64 -26.21 30.18
CA HIS A 695 -3.17 -24.84 29.94
C HIS A 695 -3.91 -23.81 30.83
N ASP A 696 -4.06 -24.12 32.11
CA ASP A 696 -4.78 -23.30 33.11
C ASP A 696 -3.87 -22.36 33.92
N GLY A 697 -2.57 -22.34 33.61
CA GLY A 697 -1.56 -21.58 34.35
C GLY A 697 -0.93 -22.33 35.53
N SER A 698 -1.31 -23.58 35.81
CA SER A 698 -0.75 -24.37 36.92
C SER A 698 0.68 -24.86 36.66
N LYS A 699 1.12 -24.94 35.39
CA LYS A 699 2.45 -25.42 34.99
C LYS A 699 3.26 -24.29 34.37
N ALA A 700 4.40 -23.99 34.98
CA ALA A 700 5.37 -23.05 34.42
C ALA A 700 5.82 -23.49 33.02
N GLY A 701 5.92 -22.54 32.09
CA GLY A 701 6.32 -22.80 30.69
C GLY A 701 5.20 -23.19 29.74
N ARG A 702 3.95 -23.32 30.20
CA ARG A 702 2.78 -23.47 29.31
C ARG A 702 2.01 -22.15 29.21
N PRO A 703 1.47 -21.78 28.02
CA PRO A 703 0.56 -20.64 27.92
C PRO A 703 -0.69 -20.89 28.77
N ASN A 704 -1.20 -19.83 29.39
CA ASN A 704 -2.43 -19.87 30.19
C ASN A 704 -3.60 -19.36 29.36
N PHE A 705 -4.49 -20.28 28.96
CA PHE A 705 -5.68 -19.96 28.18
C PHE A 705 -6.94 -19.76 29.04
N LYS A 706 -6.87 -20.07 30.34
CA LYS A 706 -7.96 -19.89 31.29
C LYS A 706 -8.12 -18.44 31.75
N ASP A 707 -7.04 -17.66 31.74
CA ASP A 707 -7.10 -16.24 32.12
C ASP A 707 -7.68 -15.40 30.98
N THR A 708 -8.99 -15.21 31.02
CA THR A 708 -9.74 -14.38 30.07
C THR A 708 -9.79 -12.90 30.47
N THR A 709 -9.08 -12.49 31.54
CA THR A 709 -8.99 -11.07 31.91
C THR A 709 -8.24 -10.29 30.85
N SER A 710 -8.51 -8.99 30.75
CA SER A 710 -7.86 -8.13 29.77
C SER A 710 -6.67 -7.38 30.37
N VAL A 711 -5.64 -7.15 29.54
CA VAL A 711 -4.55 -6.22 29.83
C VAL A 711 -4.74 -4.94 29.01
N GLY A 712 -4.53 -3.80 29.65
CA GLY A 712 -4.50 -2.50 28.98
C GLY A 712 -3.10 -2.21 28.44
N ILE A 713 -2.98 -1.93 27.15
CA ILE A 713 -1.75 -1.48 26.52
C ILE A 713 -1.95 -0.02 26.14
N THR A 714 -1.12 0.87 26.71
CA THR A 714 -1.26 2.32 26.57
C THR A 714 -0.11 2.88 25.75
N ASP A 715 -0.45 3.67 24.73
CA ASP A 715 0.50 4.50 24.00
C ASP A 715 -0.02 5.96 23.92
N TRP A 716 0.61 6.77 23.06
CA TRP A 716 0.27 8.18 22.87
C TRP A 716 -1.17 8.41 22.35
N SER A 717 -1.79 7.41 21.73
CA SER A 717 -3.10 7.53 21.09
C SER A 717 -4.25 7.03 21.98
N GLY A 718 -3.96 6.20 22.99
CA GLY A 718 -4.97 5.69 23.92
C GLY A 718 -4.63 4.33 24.52
N THR A 719 -5.54 3.81 25.34
CA THR A 719 -5.42 2.47 25.95
C THR A 719 -6.31 1.48 25.25
N ARG A 720 -5.75 0.31 24.90
CA ARG A 720 -6.46 -0.79 24.22
C ARG A 720 -6.43 -2.03 25.10
N TYR A 721 -7.52 -2.79 25.08
CA TYR A 721 -7.70 -3.94 25.96
C TYR A 721 -7.73 -5.24 25.18
N PHE A 722 -6.84 -6.17 25.53
CA PHE A 722 -6.79 -7.51 24.94
C PHE A 722 -6.89 -8.59 26.00
N GLN A 723 -7.65 -9.66 25.72
CA GLN A 723 -7.70 -10.83 26.57
C GLN A 723 -6.32 -11.47 26.67
N LYS A 724 -5.88 -11.83 27.88
CA LYS A 724 -4.57 -12.47 28.08
C LYS A 724 -4.46 -13.83 27.39
N SER A 725 -5.55 -14.59 27.32
CA SER A 725 -5.64 -15.83 26.55
C SER A 725 -5.39 -15.62 25.05
N TYR A 726 -5.90 -14.53 24.45
CA TYR A 726 -5.58 -14.14 23.07
C TYR A 726 -4.08 -13.86 22.90
N LEU A 727 -3.50 -13.04 23.80
CA LEU A 727 -2.07 -12.71 23.80
C LEU A 727 -1.17 -13.94 23.98
N ALA A 728 -1.65 -14.96 24.69
CA ALA A 728 -0.95 -16.22 24.85
C ALA A 728 -1.09 -17.17 23.64
N PHE A 729 -2.12 -16.99 22.80
CA PHE A 729 -2.46 -17.93 21.71
C PHE A 729 -2.05 -17.44 20.32
N HIS A 730 -2.23 -16.15 20.00
CA HIS A 730 -1.87 -15.60 18.69
C HIS A 730 -0.40 -15.80 18.27
N PRO A 731 0.59 -15.99 19.16
CA PRO A 731 1.98 -16.24 18.74
C PRO A 731 2.19 -17.49 17.90
N TYR A 732 1.26 -18.46 17.96
CA TYR A 732 1.36 -19.74 17.25
C TYR A 732 0.69 -19.73 15.86
N VAL A 733 0.26 -18.55 15.40
CA VAL A 733 -0.43 -18.35 14.12
C VAL A 733 0.45 -17.55 13.17
N ASN A 734 0.61 -18.07 11.95
CA ASN A 734 1.18 -17.34 10.83
C ASN A 734 0.08 -16.50 10.17
N ARG A 735 0.35 -15.21 9.96
CA ARG A 735 -0.61 -14.25 9.44
C ARG A 735 0.11 -13.07 8.79
N GLN A 736 -0.61 -12.30 7.98
CA GLN A 736 -0.08 -11.09 7.37
C GLN A 736 -0.24 -9.90 8.33
N GLY A 737 0.63 -8.91 8.21
CA GLY A 737 0.49 -7.65 8.95
C GLY A 737 -0.45 -6.65 8.28
N PRO A 738 -0.65 -5.46 8.89
CA PRO A 738 -1.43 -4.37 8.30
C PRO A 738 -0.74 -3.75 7.08
N GLU A 739 0.55 -4.01 6.87
CA GLU A 739 1.34 -3.56 5.72
C GLU A 739 1.74 -4.74 4.83
N ALA A 740 0.76 -5.61 4.52
CA ALA A 740 1.00 -6.72 3.61
C ALA A 740 1.45 -6.21 2.22
N ASP A 741 2.25 -7.03 1.53
CA ASP A 741 2.84 -6.71 0.21
C ASP A 741 1.76 -6.24 -0.77
N MET A 742 1.97 -5.14 -1.49
CA MET A 742 0.97 -4.61 -2.42
C MET A 742 0.77 -5.52 -3.64
N TYR A 743 1.78 -6.32 -3.99
CA TYR A 743 1.66 -7.30 -5.07
C TYR A 743 0.77 -8.47 -4.65
N VAL A 744 0.11 -9.11 -5.61
CA VAL A 744 -0.70 -10.30 -5.33
C VAL A 744 0.17 -11.40 -4.71
N MET A 745 -0.30 -11.92 -3.56
CA MET A 745 0.43 -12.90 -2.76
C MET A 745 0.48 -14.26 -3.45
N THR A 746 1.46 -15.07 -3.07
CA THR A 746 1.54 -16.45 -3.53
C THR A 746 0.41 -17.28 -2.91
N PRO A 747 -0.34 -18.08 -3.69
CA PRO A 747 -1.31 -19.01 -3.12
C PRO A 747 -0.66 -19.92 -2.08
N TYR A 748 -1.41 -20.27 -1.03
CA TYR A 748 -0.95 -21.05 0.14
C TYR A 748 0.10 -20.39 1.06
N GLU A 749 0.53 -19.15 0.80
CA GLU A 749 1.58 -18.50 1.61
C GLU A 749 1.15 -18.23 3.06
N TYR A 750 -0.05 -17.67 3.24
CA TYR A 750 -0.67 -17.44 4.56
C TYR A 750 -1.80 -18.42 4.86
N HIS A 751 -1.69 -19.64 4.33
CA HIS A 751 -2.67 -20.69 4.57
C HIS A 751 -2.63 -21.19 6.02
N ALA A 752 -3.78 -21.57 6.58
CA ALA A 752 -3.89 -22.00 7.97
C ALA A 752 -2.90 -23.12 8.35
N SER A 753 -2.61 -24.05 7.43
CA SER A 753 -1.64 -25.15 7.67
C SER A 753 -0.18 -24.69 7.88
N THR A 754 0.16 -23.44 7.56
CA THR A 754 1.49 -22.88 7.83
C THR A 754 1.65 -22.48 9.30
N SER A 755 0.55 -22.30 10.04
CA SER A 755 0.55 -21.96 11.46
C SER A 755 1.03 -23.13 12.33
N GLU A 756 1.86 -22.84 13.34
CA GLU A 756 2.38 -23.86 14.25
C GLU A 756 1.25 -24.60 14.96
N ILE A 757 0.22 -23.89 15.42
CA ILE A 757 -0.89 -24.49 16.15
C ILE A 757 -1.63 -25.56 15.32
N VAL A 758 -1.87 -25.29 14.03
CA VAL A 758 -2.54 -26.24 13.13
C VAL A 758 -1.65 -27.48 12.94
N ARG A 759 -0.37 -27.29 12.65
CA ARG A 759 0.59 -28.39 12.49
C ARG A 759 0.72 -29.24 13.76
N MET A 760 0.75 -28.62 14.93
CA MET A 760 0.83 -29.33 16.21
C MET A 760 -0.41 -30.20 16.45
N LEU A 761 -1.60 -29.65 16.21
CA LEU A 761 -2.87 -30.36 16.40
C LEU A 761 -3.05 -31.50 15.39
N GLU A 762 -2.71 -31.28 14.11
CA GLU A 762 -2.75 -32.33 13.08
C GLU A 762 -1.77 -33.48 13.39
N ARG A 763 -0.60 -33.17 13.99
CA ARG A 763 0.35 -34.18 14.52
C ARG A 763 -0.13 -34.88 15.79
N GLY A 764 -1.27 -34.49 16.35
CA GLY A 764 -1.92 -35.14 17.47
C GLY A 764 -1.44 -34.67 18.85
N HIS A 765 -1.07 -33.39 19.02
CA HIS A 765 -0.66 -32.76 20.28
C HIS A 765 -1.37 -33.35 21.53
N TYR A 766 -0.70 -34.30 22.20
CA TYR A 766 -1.21 -35.06 23.35
C TYR A 766 -2.64 -35.61 23.21
N ASN A 767 -3.01 -36.06 22.00
CA ASN A 767 -4.33 -36.57 21.64
C ASN A 767 -5.50 -35.59 21.84
N VAL A 768 -5.23 -34.28 21.83
CA VAL A 768 -6.30 -33.28 21.75
C VAL A 768 -7.07 -33.49 20.43
N LYS A 769 -8.39 -33.57 20.53
CA LYS A 769 -9.30 -33.70 19.38
C LYS A 769 -10.23 -32.52 19.32
N LEU A 770 -10.13 -31.78 18.22
CA LEU A 770 -11.13 -30.80 17.83
C LEU A 770 -12.23 -31.50 17.05
N THR A 771 -13.47 -31.05 17.26
CA THR A 771 -14.61 -31.35 16.40
C THR A 771 -14.46 -30.63 15.06
N ASP A 772 -15.18 -31.08 14.04
CA ASP A 772 -15.17 -30.45 12.70
C ASP A 772 -15.51 -28.96 12.79
N ASN A 773 -16.53 -28.60 13.58
CA ASN A 773 -16.92 -27.21 13.81
C ASN A 773 -15.78 -26.39 14.45
N GLU A 774 -15.03 -26.93 15.40
CA GLU A 774 -13.91 -26.21 16.02
C GLU A 774 -12.73 -26.06 15.06
N TRP A 775 -12.48 -27.03 14.18
CA TRP A 775 -11.52 -26.89 13.09
C TRP A 775 -11.90 -25.77 12.13
N ASP A 776 -13.18 -25.69 11.74
CA ASP A 776 -13.70 -24.62 10.89
C ASP A 776 -13.50 -23.25 11.55
N HIS A 777 -13.80 -23.13 12.85
CA HIS A 777 -13.64 -21.86 13.56
C HIS A 777 -12.18 -21.44 13.71
N LEU A 778 -11.28 -22.37 14.04
CA LEU A 778 -9.85 -22.11 14.19
C LEU A 778 -9.22 -21.67 12.87
N THR A 779 -9.48 -22.41 11.79
CA THR A 779 -8.92 -22.10 10.46
C THR A 779 -9.49 -20.81 9.90
N MET A 780 -10.80 -20.58 10.04
CA MET A 780 -11.43 -19.33 9.64
C MET A 780 -10.91 -18.12 10.44
N TRP A 781 -10.63 -18.27 11.74
CA TRP A 781 -10.03 -17.18 12.51
C TRP A 781 -8.65 -16.78 12.00
N ILE A 782 -7.82 -17.78 11.65
CA ILE A 782 -6.52 -17.55 11.01
C ILE A 782 -6.71 -16.84 9.66
N ASP A 783 -7.62 -17.36 8.82
CA ASP A 783 -7.95 -16.79 7.51
C ASP A 783 -8.58 -15.37 7.60
N MET A 784 -9.16 -14.98 8.74
CA MET A 784 -9.65 -13.62 8.97
C MET A 784 -8.55 -12.68 9.48
N ASN A 785 -7.29 -13.11 9.44
CA ASN A 785 -6.11 -12.43 9.97
C ASN A 785 -6.06 -12.35 11.51
N ALA A 786 -6.55 -13.39 12.18
CA ALA A 786 -6.51 -13.59 13.63
C ALA A 786 -6.98 -12.39 14.47
N PRO A 787 -8.17 -11.81 14.21
CA PRO A 787 -8.65 -10.65 14.96
C PRO A 787 -8.82 -10.97 16.44
N GLY A 788 -8.32 -10.08 17.30
CA GLY A 788 -8.52 -10.14 18.75
C GLY A 788 -9.85 -9.52 19.20
N ARG A 789 -10.32 -8.49 18.48
CA ARG A 789 -11.56 -7.76 18.72
C ARG A 789 -12.37 -7.63 17.43
N GLY A 790 -13.68 -7.77 17.53
CA GLY A 790 -14.63 -7.58 16.42
C GLY A 790 -15.68 -6.50 16.69
N GLU A 791 -15.36 -5.52 17.56
CA GLU A 791 -16.29 -4.48 18.02
C GLU A 791 -15.62 -3.09 18.04
N PHE A 792 -16.40 -2.03 17.86
CA PHE A 792 -15.99 -0.62 18.03
C PHE A 792 -16.66 0.04 19.23
N ASP A 793 -15.89 0.86 19.95
CA ASP A 793 -16.36 1.71 21.05
C ASP A 793 -16.69 3.11 20.52
N ALA A 794 -17.75 3.24 19.71
CA ALA A 794 -18.07 4.50 19.04
C ALA A 794 -18.64 5.56 20.01
N ASP A 795 -17.89 6.66 20.21
CA ASP A 795 -18.33 7.81 21.00
C ASP A 795 -19.41 8.64 20.29
N PRO A 796 -20.19 9.48 21.01
CA PRO A 796 -21.06 10.47 20.36
C PRO A 796 -20.27 11.51 19.56
N LEU A 797 -20.81 11.93 18.41
CA LEU A 797 -20.22 12.98 17.56
C LEU A 797 -21.23 14.09 17.31
N ASN A 798 -20.88 15.33 17.67
CA ASN A 798 -21.71 16.51 17.42
C ASN A 798 -23.18 16.36 17.88
N GLY A 799 -23.40 15.65 18.99
CA GLY A 799 -24.74 15.40 19.54
C GLY A 799 -25.46 14.15 19.00
N TYR A 800 -24.85 13.41 18.06
CA TYR A 800 -25.39 12.15 17.53
C TYR A 800 -24.71 10.92 18.15
N GLU A 801 -25.50 9.90 18.49
CA GLU A 801 -24.98 8.54 18.70
C GLU A 801 -24.61 7.96 17.33
N GLN A 802 -23.30 7.80 17.09
CA GLN A 802 -22.78 7.57 15.74
C GLN A 802 -23.28 6.25 15.11
N TYR A 803 -23.45 5.20 15.92
CA TYR A 803 -23.92 3.90 15.45
C TYR A 803 -25.32 4.00 14.84
N GLY A 804 -26.28 4.53 15.59
CA GLY A 804 -27.66 4.71 15.17
C GLY A 804 -27.76 5.70 14.01
N ARG A 805 -27.00 6.79 14.02
CA ARG A 805 -27.00 7.77 12.93
C ARG A 805 -26.45 7.19 11.63
N ARG A 806 -25.38 6.38 11.68
CA ARG A 806 -24.86 5.65 10.52
C ARG A 806 -25.91 4.68 9.96
N LEU A 807 -26.58 3.94 10.83
CA LEU A 807 -27.63 2.99 10.44
C LEU A 807 -28.80 3.71 9.77
N GLU A 808 -29.27 4.83 10.34
CA GLU A 808 -30.32 5.67 9.79
C GLU A 808 -29.98 6.16 8.37
N LEU A 809 -28.82 6.80 8.21
CA LEU A 809 -28.38 7.37 6.92
C LEU A 809 -28.17 6.28 5.87
N THR A 810 -27.58 5.15 6.25
CA THR A 810 -27.37 4.01 5.33
C THR A 810 -28.70 3.42 4.91
N ASN A 811 -29.65 3.24 5.84
CA ASN A 811 -30.97 2.73 5.49
C ASN A 811 -31.72 3.67 4.56
N LYS A 812 -31.63 4.97 4.80
CA LYS A 812 -32.30 6.02 4.01
C LYS A 812 -31.71 6.16 2.60
N TYR A 813 -30.38 6.22 2.48
CA TYR A 813 -29.70 6.61 1.24
C TYR A 813 -28.95 5.48 0.53
N ALA A 814 -28.95 4.26 1.09
CA ALA A 814 -28.37 3.06 0.51
C ALA A 814 -29.33 1.88 0.52
N ASN A 815 -30.63 2.16 0.35
CA ASN A 815 -31.65 1.14 0.15
C ASN A 815 -31.70 0.08 1.27
N GLY A 816 -31.64 0.49 2.54
CA GLY A 816 -31.74 -0.45 3.66
C GLY A 816 -30.51 -1.35 3.90
N ALA A 817 -29.34 -1.01 3.32
CA ALA A 817 -28.11 -1.80 3.45
C ALA A 817 -27.39 -1.66 4.81
N GLY A 818 -28.04 -1.05 5.81
CA GLY A 818 -27.44 -0.87 7.13
C GLY A 818 -27.24 -2.21 7.87
N ALA A 819 -26.03 -2.44 8.38
CA ALA A 819 -25.70 -3.62 9.17
C ALA A 819 -25.83 -3.32 10.68
N ASP A 820 -26.60 -4.16 11.40
CA ASP A 820 -26.76 -4.08 12.86
C ASP A 820 -25.77 -5.04 13.54
N TRP A 821 -24.48 -4.74 13.41
CA TRP A 821 -23.39 -5.61 13.89
C TRP A 821 -23.46 -5.85 15.42
N ARG A 822 -24.02 -4.90 16.19
CA ARG A 822 -24.23 -5.07 17.64
C ARG A 822 -25.27 -6.15 17.91
N LYS A 823 -26.39 -6.14 17.18
CA LYS A 823 -27.42 -7.17 17.31
C LYS A 823 -26.91 -8.53 16.86
N GLU A 824 -26.19 -8.59 15.75
CA GLU A 824 -25.62 -9.84 15.22
C GLU A 824 -24.70 -10.53 16.22
N LEU A 825 -23.79 -9.79 16.86
CA LEU A 825 -22.93 -10.33 17.91
C LEU A 825 -23.73 -10.72 19.16
N ALA A 826 -24.74 -9.94 19.55
CA ALA A 826 -25.59 -10.26 20.70
C ALA A 826 -26.41 -11.54 20.50
N ASP A 827 -26.96 -11.74 19.29
CA ASP A 827 -27.67 -12.95 18.90
C ASP A 827 -26.74 -14.16 18.95
N TYR A 828 -25.52 -14.03 18.39
CA TYR A 828 -24.54 -15.11 18.43
C TYR A 828 -24.07 -15.45 19.85
N ALA A 829 -23.78 -14.44 20.67
CA ALA A 829 -23.42 -14.65 22.08
C ALA A 829 -24.55 -15.35 22.85
N SER A 830 -25.82 -15.01 22.56
CA SER A 830 -26.98 -15.68 23.15
C SER A 830 -27.10 -17.14 22.69
N LEU A 831 -26.83 -17.42 21.41
CA LEU A 831 -26.77 -18.78 20.89
C LEU A 831 -25.69 -19.60 21.60
N LEU A 832 -24.47 -19.07 21.72
CA LEU A 832 -23.36 -19.75 22.42
C LEU A 832 -23.75 -20.06 23.88
N LYS A 833 -24.35 -19.10 24.59
CA LYS A 833 -24.84 -19.31 25.97
C LYS A 833 -25.91 -20.40 26.05
N SER A 834 -26.79 -20.51 25.04
CA SER A 834 -27.85 -21.52 24.98
C SER A 834 -27.32 -22.95 24.82
N LYS A 835 -26.09 -23.13 24.33
CA LYS A 835 -25.42 -24.44 24.20
C LYS A 835 -24.95 -25.01 25.55
N GLY A 836 -25.04 -24.24 26.63
CA GLY A 836 -24.68 -24.65 27.99
C GLY A 836 -23.24 -24.30 28.39
N GLU A 837 -22.87 -24.70 29.59
CA GLU A 837 -21.52 -24.47 30.14
C GLU A 837 -20.49 -25.37 29.44
N ILE A 838 -19.40 -24.77 28.96
CA ILE A 838 -18.27 -25.49 28.38
C ILE A 838 -17.37 -25.97 29.51
N LYS A 839 -17.10 -27.28 29.55
CA LYS A 839 -16.21 -27.88 30.54
C LYS A 839 -14.88 -28.25 29.89
N PRO A 840 -13.74 -27.97 30.54
CA PRO A 840 -12.46 -28.47 30.08
C PRO A 840 -12.43 -29.99 30.01
N GLU A 841 -12.05 -30.51 28.85
CA GLU A 841 -11.88 -31.92 28.57
C GLU A 841 -10.39 -32.25 28.61
N LEU A 842 -10.02 -33.16 29.52
CA LEU A 842 -8.67 -33.69 29.55
C LEU A 842 -8.55 -34.73 28.43
N PRO A 843 -7.62 -34.58 27.46
CA PRO A 843 -7.48 -35.55 26.38
C PRO A 843 -7.08 -36.91 26.94
N GLU A 844 -7.53 -37.98 26.26
CA GLU A 844 -7.11 -39.33 26.60
C GLU A 844 -5.59 -39.42 26.57
N LYS A 845 -5.00 -40.02 27.61
CA LYS A 845 -3.55 -40.21 27.67
C LYS A 845 -3.11 -41.04 26.48
N VAL A 846 -2.20 -40.48 25.68
CA VAL A 846 -1.49 -41.24 24.65
C VAL A 846 -0.77 -42.39 25.33
N ALA A 847 -1.14 -43.63 25.01
CA ALA A 847 -0.38 -44.78 25.46
C ALA A 847 1.05 -44.67 24.89
N PRO A 848 2.10 -44.81 25.70
CA PRO A 848 3.47 -44.72 25.19
C PRO A 848 3.67 -45.81 24.14
N VAL A 849 3.93 -45.40 22.90
CA VAL A 849 4.26 -46.32 21.82
C VAL A 849 5.66 -46.85 22.12
N LYS A 850 5.74 -48.12 22.51
CA LYS A 850 7.04 -48.78 22.75
C LYS A 850 7.66 -49.14 21.42
N HIS A 851 8.53 -48.27 20.92
CA HIS A 851 9.40 -48.60 19.80
C HIS A 851 10.54 -49.51 20.29
N LYS A 852 10.97 -50.44 19.42
CA LYS A 852 12.17 -51.24 19.70
C LYS A 852 13.39 -50.39 19.42
N GLU A 853 14.34 -50.36 20.35
CA GLU A 853 15.64 -49.73 20.16
C GLU A 853 16.35 -50.34 18.93
N VAL A 854 16.77 -49.51 17.98
CA VAL A 854 17.44 -49.97 16.77
C VAL A 854 18.96 -49.92 16.96
N LYS A 855 19.53 -51.08 17.31
CA LYS A 855 20.99 -51.22 17.40
C LYS A 855 21.61 -51.51 16.03
N MET A 856 22.63 -50.74 15.66
CA MET A 856 23.41 -50.95 14.45
C MET A 856 24.91 -50.86 14.75
N LYS A 857 25.66 -51.88 14.34
CA LYS A 857 27.12 -51.91 14.52
C LYS A 857 27.78 -50.82 13.67
N GLY A 858 28.69 -50.05 14.27
CA GLY A 858 29.39 -48.95 13.58
C GLY A 858 28.55 -47.68 13.43
N TRP A 859 27.62 -47.45 14.36
CA TRP A 859 26.83 -46.22 14.47
C TRP A 859 26.55 -45.90 15.94
N PRO A 860 26.64 -44.63 16.39
CA PRO A 860 27.08 -43.45 15.65
C PRO A 860 28.55 -43.54 15.20
N LEU A 861 28.98 -42.63 14.31
CA LEU A 861 30.35 -42.59 13.80
C LEU A 861 31.24 -41.69 14.65
N SER A 862 32.46 -42.12 14.93
CA SER A 862 33.49 -41.26 15.49
C SER A 862 34.11 -40.34 14.43
N ALA A 863 34.82 -39.30 14.86
CA ALA A 863 35.60 -38.45 13.96
C ALA A 863 36.61 -39.25 13.12
N ASP A 864 37.25 -40.28 13.71
CA ASP A 864 38.19 -41.16 13.01
C ASP A 864 37.50 -42.03 11.96
N ASP A 865 36.29 -42.52 12.24
CA ASP A 865 35.49 -43.27 11.27
C ASP A 865 35.17 -42.41 10.04
N ILE A 866 34.77 -41.16 10.26
CA ILE A 866 34.43 -40.21 9.20
C ILE A 866 35.67 -39.86 8.37
N GLN A 867 36.81 -39.56 9.00
CA GLN A 867 38.07 -39.31 8.28
C GLN A 867 38.50 -40.54 7.45
N LYS A 868 38.31 -41.75 7.97
CA LYS A 868 38.57 -42.99 7.24
C LYS A 868 37.60 -43.23 6.08
N MET A 869 36.37 -42.73 6.17
CA MET A 869 35.42 -42.76 5.05
C MET A 869 35.83 -41.76 3.96
N LEU A 870 36.10 -40.50 4.35
CA LEU A 870 36.46 -39.43 3.41
C LEU A 870 37.81 -39.68 2.72
N SER A 871 38.81 -40.25 3.41
CA SER A 871 40.11 -40.61 2.80
C SER A 871 40.03 -41.65 1.68
N LYS A 872 38.88 -42.33 1.51
CA LYS A 872 38.64 -43.26 0.39
C LYS A 872 38.03 -42.56 -0.83
N GLU A 873 37.55 -41.34 -0.68
CA GLU A 873 36.94 -40.57 -1.76
C GLU A 873 38.02 -39.91 -2.63
N LYS A 874 37.81 -39.86 -3.94
CA LYS A 874 38.80 -39.33 -4.89
C LYS A 874 39.00 -37.81 -4.80
N SER A 875 37.94 -37.10 -4.44
CA SER A 875 37.92 -35.67 -4.18
C SER A 875 36.83 -35.39 -3.17
N LEU A 876 37.04 -34.37 -2.34
CA LEU A 876 36.11 -33.96 -1.30
C LEU A 876 35.30 -32.71 -1.66
N ARG A 877 35.73 -31.97 -2.69
CA ARG A 877 35.06 -30.76 -3.16
C ARG A 877 35.12 -30.68 -4.68
N LYS A 878 34.04 -30.20 -5.30
CA LYS A 878 34.01 -29.84 -6.73
C LYS A 878 33.16 -28.61 -6.95
N GLU A 879 33.36 -27.93 -8.06
CA GLU A 879 32.52 -26.82 -8.51
C GLU A 879 31.94 -27.14 -9.88
N ILE A 880 30.69 -26.73 -10.10
CA ILE A 880 30.06 -26.75 -11.42
C ILE A 880 29.70 -25.31 -11.79
N GLU A 881 29.85 -24.97 -13.06
CA GLU A 881 29.47 -23.66 -13.60
C GLU A 881 28.06 -23.75 -14.21
N VAL A 882 27.16 -22.89 -13.73
CA VAL A 882 25.75 -22.84 -14.14
C VAL A 882 25.56 -21.86 -15.29
N ALA A 883 26.28 -20.74 -15.25
CA ALA A 883 26.37 -19.71 -16.28
C ALA A 883 27.72 -18.98 -16.11
N ASP A 884 28.09 -18.12 -17.06
CA ASP A 884 29.37 -17.39 -17.04
C ASP A 884 29.62 -16.72 -15.67
N GLY A 885 30.59 -17.24 -14.93
CA GLY A 885 30.96 -16.71 -13.61
C GLY A 885 30.07 -17.14 -12.44
N VAL A 886 28.95 -17.83 -12.68
CA VAL A 886 28.03 -18.33 -11.64
C VAL A 886 28.30 -19.81 -11.37
N LYS A 887 28.76 -20.13 -10.16
CA LYS A 887 29.19 -21.49 -9.77
C LYS A 887 28.46 -22.00 -8.54
N ILE A 888 28.31 -23.32 -8.47
CA ILE A 888 27.82 -24.03 -7.27
C ILE A 888 28.93 -24.96 -6.77
N ALA A 889 29.27 -24.83 -5.49
CA ALA A 889 30.22 -25.71 -4.82
C ALA A 889 29.50 -26.93 -4.24
N PHE A 890 30.09 -28.11 -4.42
CA PHE A 890 29.60 -29.38 -3.89
C PHE A 890 30.67 -30.05 -3.04
N VAL A 891 30.24 -30.67 -1.95
CA VAL A 891 31.06 -31.51 -1.08
C VAL A 891 30.68 -32.97 -1.21
N ARG A 892 31.64 -33.86 -0.94
CA ARG A 892 31.46 -35.30 -1.10
C ARG A 892 30.82 -35.92 0.14
N VAL A 893 29.65 -36.54 -0.03
CA VAL A 893 28.98 -37.33 0.99
C VAL A 893 29.24 -38.82 0.73
N PRO A 894 29.97 -39.53 1.62
CA PRO A 894 30.32 -40.94 1.40
C PRO A 894 29.11 -41.88 1.54
N ALA A 895 29.17 -43.05 0.91
CA ALA A 895 28.20 -44.13 1.12
C ALA A 895 28.25 -44.63 2.58
N GLY A 896 27.13 -45.09 3.12
CA GLY A 896 27.08 -45.54 4.51
C GLY A 896 25.73 -46.11 4.95
N LYS A 897 25.70 -46.57 6.20
CA LYS A 897 24.47 -47.02 6.88
C LYS A 897 24.31 -46.20 8.14
N PHE A 898 23.07 -45.95 8.54
CA PHE A 898 22.75 -45.22 9.77
C PHE A 898 21.39 -45.63 10.33
N VAL A 899 21.10 -45.16 11.54
CA VAL A 899 19.77 -45.22 12.13
C VAL A 899 19.04 -43.92 11.77
N MET A 900 17.98 -44.05 10.99
CA MET A 900 17.13 -42.96 10.52
C MET A 900 15.89 -42.81 11.39
N GLY A 901 15.43 -41.58 11.58
CA GLY A 901 14.30 -41.27 12.46
C GLY A 901 14.71 -41.13 13.94
N THR A 902 13.70 -41.01 14.80
CA THR A 902 13.86 -40.96 16.25
C THR A 902 12.62 -41.52 16.93
N ASN A 903 12.79 -42.28 18.01
CA ASN A 903 11.68 -42.76 18.83
C ASN A 903 11.21 -41.72 19.87
N ASP A 904 11.96 -40.64 20.06
CA ASP A 904 11.72 -39.60 21.07
C ASP A 904 11.13 -38.30 20.48
N GLY A 905 10.86 -38.28 19.17
CA GLY A 905 10.34 -37.13 18.43
C GLY A 905 8.83 -37.16 18.16
N TYR A 906 8.41 -36.43 17.12
CA TYR A 906 7.01 -36.49 16.66
C TYR A 906 6.69 -37.87 16.06
N PRO A 907 5.42 -38.33 16.11
CA PRO A 907 5.03 -39.66 15.62
C PRO A 907 5.42 -39.94 14.16
N ASP A 908 5.47 -38.92 13.31
CA ASP A 908 5.86 -39.03 11.89
C ASP A 908 7.37 -39.16 11.65
N GLN A 909 8.17 -39.10 12.72
CA GLN A 909 9.62 -39.31 12.74
C GLN A 909 10.01 -40.69 13.32
N ALA A 910 9.02 -41.44 13.81
CA ALA A 910 9.17 -42.74 14.46
C ALA A 910 8.46 -43.86 13.65
N PRO A 911 8.86 -45.13 13.79
CA PRO A 911 10.00 -45.61 14.57
C PRO A 911 11.33 -45.30 13.88
N GLU A 912 12.40 -45.39 14.66
CA GLU A 912 13.74 -45.56 14.14
C GLU A 912 13.85 -46.81 13.25
N PHE A 913 14.69 -46.74 12.22
CA PHE A 913 15.01 -47.89 11.38
C PHE A 913 16.39 -47.77 10.74
N LYS A 914 16.93 -48.91 10.27
CA LYS A 914 18.22 -48.94 9.57
C LYS A 914 18.02 -48.47 8.13
N ALA A 915 18.70 -47.41 7.75
CA ALA A 915 18.73 -46.89 6.40
C ALA A 915 20.13 -47.01 5.78
N GLU A 916 20.20 -47.02 4.45
CA GLU A 916 21.45 -47.23 3.71
C GLU A 916 21.53 -46.27 2.51
N VAL A 917 22.63 -45.52 2.46
CA VAL A 917 23.08 -44.77 1.28
C VAL A 917 24.06 -45.66 0.53
N LYS A 918 23.60 -46.27 -0.58
CA LYS A 918 24.34 -47.32 -1.31
C LYS A 918 25.59 -46.83 -2.05
N LYS A 919 25.56 -45.59 -2.54
CA LYS A 919 26.66 -44.94 -3.27
C LYS A 919 26.93 -43.57 -2.68
N GLY A 920 28.18 -43.14 -2.71
CA GLY A 920 28.51 -41.75 -2.40
C GLY A 920 27.89 -40.83 -3.45
N PHE A 921 27.66 -39.58 -3.07
CA PHE A 921 27.12 -38.56 -3.95
C PHE A 921 27.73 -37.21 -3.59
N TRP A 922 27.60 -36.25 -4.49
CA TRP A 922 27.97 -34.87 -4.22
C TRP A 922 26.74 -34.12 -3.74
N MET A 923 26.86 -33.23 -2.77
CA MET A 923 25.78 -32.36 -2.32
C MET A 923 26.27 -30.91 -2.27
N SER A 924 25.42 -29.96 -2.64
CA SER A 924 25.78 -28.54 -2.58
C SER A 924 26.17 -28.15 -1.15
N GLU A 925 27.32 -27.50 -1.01
CA GLU A 925 27.95 -27.13 0.27
C GLU A 925 27.02 -26.27 1.14
N LYS A 926 26.26 -25.41 0.47
CA LYS A 926 25.19 -24.53 0.97
C LYS A 926 23.92 -24.74 0.16
N GLU A 927 22.85 -24.12 0.61
CA GLU A 927 21.63 -23.91 -0.16
C GLU A 927 21.93 -23.12 -1.44
N LEU A 928 21.03 -23.20 -2.43
CA LEU A 928 21.18 -22.51 -3.70
C LEU A 928 20.79 -21.03 -3.58
N THR A 929 21.56 -20.10 -4.15
CA THR A 929 21.21 -18.67 -4.21
C THR A 929 20.16 -18.33 -5.27
N ASN A 930 19.55 -17.15 -5.13
CA ASN A 930 18.82 -16.49 -6.21
C ASN A 930 19.67 -16.31 -7.48
N GLU A 931 20.95 -15.92 -7.38
CA GLU A 931 21.82 -15.78 -8.56
C GLU A 931 22.02 -17.12 -9.30
N GLN A 932 22.27 -18.20 -8.56
CA GLN A 932 22.46 -19.54 -9.11
C GLN A 932 21.16 -20.09 -9.72
N TYR A 933 20.00 -19.85 -9.10
CA TYR A 933 18.72 -20.26 -9.64
C TYR A 933 18.33 -19.44 -10.88
N ASN A 934 18.42 -18.12 -10.79
CA ASN A 934 18.00 -17.20 -11.85
C ASN A 934 18.91 -17.26 -13.08
N ALA A 935 20.13 -17.81 -12.95
CA ALA A 935 20.98 -18.14 -14.09
C ALA A 935 20.32 -19.07 -15.12
N LEU A 936 19.36 -19.91 -14.69
CA LEU A 936 18.55 -20.76 -15.58
C LEU A 936 17.07 -20.33 -15.63
N VAL A 937 16.57 -19.64 -14.60
CA VAL A 937 15.17 -19.21 -14.48
C VAL A 937 15.09 -17.69 -14.21
N PRO A 938 15.36 -16.84 -15.22
CA PRO A 938 15.62 -15.41 -15.00
C PRO A 938 14.45 -14.62 -14.43
N ASP A 939 13.21 -15.09 -14.62
CA ASP A 939 12.00 -14.40 -14.16
C ASP A 939 11.58 -14.74 -12.72
N HIS A 940 12.34 -15.57 -12.00
CA HIS A 940 12.03 -15.93 -10.62
C HIS A 940 12.31 -14.77 -9.64
N ASP A 941 11.38 -14.54 -8.73
CA ASP A 941 11.46 -13.50 -7.70
C ASP A 941 11.10 -14.11 -6.34
N SER A 942 12.10 -14.23 -5.47
CA SER A 942 11.94 -14.68 -4.09
C SER A 942 11.23 -13.66 -3.19
N ARG A 943 10.87 -12.47 -3.68
CA ARG A 943 10.11 -11.42 -2.99
C ARG A 943 10.76 -10.92 -1.69
N ILE A 944 9.96 -10.79 -0.62
CA ILE A 944 10.32 -10.20 0.67
C ILE A 944 9.92 -11.12 1.85
N TYR A 945 10.48 -10.82 3.02
CA TYR A 945 9.98 -11.23 4.34
C TYR A 945 9.26 -10.06 5.00
N ALA A 946 8.12 -10.32 5.62
CA ALA A 946 7.30 -9.28 6.24
C ALA A 946 7.99 -8.65 7.47
N GLN A 947 7.79 -7.35 7.63
CA GLN A 947 8.09 -6.63 8.88
C GLN A 947 6.85 -6.61 9.77
N PHE A 948 7.05 -6.41 11.08
CA PHE A 948 5.96 -6.34 12.04
C PHE A 948 5.78 -4.96 12.64
N TRP A 949 4.99 -4.11 11.99
CA TRP A 949 4.20 -3.01 12.56
C TRP A 949 3.43 -2.38 11.38
N LYS A 950 3.27 -1.05 11.39
CA LYS A 950 2.85 -0.21 10.26
C LYS A 950 3.97 0.73 9.78
N ASP A 951 3.64 1.58 8.82
CA ASP A 951 4.45 2.70 8.30
C ASP A 951 5.65 2.26 7.42
N HIS A 952 5.54 1.08 6.79
CA HIS A 952 6.58 0.53 5.94
C HIS A 952 6.81 1.40 4.69
N THR A 953 8.06 1.81 4.49
CA THR A 953 8.53 2.59 3.32
C THR A 953 9.08 1.70 2.21
N THR A 954 9.07 0.38 2.42
CA THR A 954 9.46 -0.66 1.47
C THR A 954 8.51 -1.86 1.64
N PRO A 955 8.38 -2.78 0.66
CA PRO A 955 7.48 -3.93 0.80
C PRO A 955 7.81 -4.87 1.99
N GLY A 956 9.04 -4.83 2.49
CA GLY A 956 9.54 -5.66 3.59
C GLY A 956 11.04 -5.87 3.51
N TYR A 957 11.57 -6.83 4.27
CA TYR A 957 12.98 -7.20 4.16
C TYR A 957 13.22 -7.98 2.86
N PRO A 958 14.25 -7.64 2.07
CA PRO A 958 14.49 -8.32 0.80
C PRO A 958 14.82 -9.80 1.02
N ALA A 959 14.25 -10.66 0.18
CA ALA A 959 14.59 -12.09 0.08
C ALA A 959 15.12 -12.48 -1.31
N ASN A 960 15.16 -11.52 -2.26
CA ASN A 960 15.54 -11.74 -3.66
C ASN A 960 16.92 -11.15 -4.03
N LYS A 961 17.80 -10.84 -3.07
CA LYS A 961 19.16 -10.41 -3.42
C LYS A 961 19.97 -11.58 -4.02
N PRO A 962 20.95 -11.31 -4.91
CA PRO A 962 21.73 -12.35 -5.58
C PRO A 962 22.36 -13.39 -4.65
N ASN A 963 22.86 -12.97 -3.48
CA ASN A 963 23.54 -13.79 -2.48
C ASN A 963 22.61 -14.34 -1.38
N GLN A 964 21.30 -14.16 -1.50
CA GLN A 964 20.32 -14.79 -0.61
C GLN A 964 19.89 -16.13 -1.19
N PRO A 965 19.57 -17.10 -0.33
CA PRO A 965 19.09 -18.39 -0.80
C PRO A 965 17.72 -18.25 -1.48
N VAL A 966 17.50 -19.06 -2.52
CA VAL A 966 16.27 -19.03 -3.31
C VAL A 966 15.11 -19.66 -2.52
N ILE A 967 13.95 -18.98 -2.53
CA ILE A 967 12.71 -19.42 -1.86
C ILE A 967 11.51 -19.22 -2.79
N ARG A 968 10.30 -19.63 -2.37
CA ARG A 968 9.07 -19.56 -3.18
C ARG A 968 9.20 -20.31 -4.51
N VAL A 969 10.00 -21.37 -4.50
CA VAL A 969 10.14 -22.37 -5.57
C VAL A 969 9.34 -23.59 -5.14
N SER A 970 8.38 -24.04 -5.96
CA SER A 970 7.65 -25.27 -5.68
C SER A 970 8.54 -26.50 -5.89
N TYR A 971 8.14 -27.65 -5.35
CA TYR A 971 8.86 -28.90 -5.61
C TYR A 971 8.95 -29.23 -7.11
N GLU A 972 7.86 -29.00 -7.86
CA GLU A 972 7.83 -29.22 -9.30
C GLU A 972 8.81 -28.30 -10.05
N GLU A 973 8.89 -27.03 -9.67
CA GLU A 973 9.86 -26.07 -10.22
C GLU A 973 11.31 -26.48 -9.86
N ALA A 974 11.55 -26.96 -8.64
CA ALA A 974 12.85 -27.44 -8.17
C ALA A 974 13.34 -28.66 -8.94
N VAL A 975 12.46 -29.65 -9.18
CA VAL A 975 12.76 -30.82 -10.01
C VAL A 975 13.05 -30.40 -11.45
N ASN A 976 12.28 -29.45 -11.99
CA ASN A 976 12.53 -28.93 -13.32
C ASN A 976 13.89 -28.20 -13.43
N TYR A 977 14.28 -27.44 -12.41
CA TYR A 977 15.61 -26.83 -12.35
C TYR A 977 16.73 -27.88 -12.36
N CYS A 978 16.60 -28.96 -11.58
CA CYS A 978 17.56 -30.08 -11.58
C CYS A 978 17.70 -30.70 -12.97
N ARG A 979 16.58 -30.87 -13.69
CA ARG A 979 16.57 -31.38 -15.07
C ARG A 979 17.32 -30.44 -16.02
N MET A 980 17.02 -29.13 -15.98
CA MET A 980 17.70 -28.14 -16.81
C MET A 980 19.21 -28.10 -16.56
N LEU A 981 19.63 -28.16 -15.29
CA LEU A 981 21.05 -28.17 -14.93
C LEU A 981 21.74 -29.48 -15.34
N SER A 982 21.04 -30.62 -15.26
CA SER A 982 21.53 -31.90 -15.75
C SER A 982 21.78 -31.88 -17.26
N GLU A 983 20.80 -31.37 -18.03
CA GLU A 983 20.90 -31.20 -19.48
C GLU A 983 22.07 -30.30 -19.87
N LYS A 984 22.31 -29.23 -19.10
CA LYS A 984 23.39 -28.28 -19.34
C LYS A 984 24.78 -28.84 -19.05
N THR A 985 24.92 -29.60 -17.96
CA THR A 985 26.23 -30.04 -17.45
C THR A 985 26.60 -31.46 -17.87
N GLY A 986 25.64 -32.27 -18.32
CA GLY A 986 25.81 -33.71 -18.54
C GLY A 986 25.94 -34.52 -17.25
N LEU A 987 25.69 -33.91 -16.09
CA LEU A 987 25.72 -34.55 -14.78
C LEU A 987 24.30 -34.97 -14.36
N ASN A 988 24.17 -36.01 -13.53
CA ASN A 988 22.87 -36.40 -12.97
C ASN A 988 22.56 -35.56 -11.73
N VAL A 989 22.06 -34.33 -11.93
CA VAL A 989 21.67 -33.40 -10.87
C VAL A 989 20.24 -33.71 -10.40
N GLN A 990 20.05 -33.84 -9.09
CA GLN A 990 18.78 -34.21 -8.47
C GLN A 990 18.56 -33.44 -7.16
N LEU A 991 17.33 -33.46 -6.64
CA LEU A 991 17.09 -33.20 -5.22
C LEU A 991 17.48 -34.43 -4.40
N PRO A 992 17.95 -34.28 -3.15
CA PRO A 992 18.23 -35.42 -2.29
C PRO A 992 16.95 -36.21 -1.99
N THR A 993 17.08 -37.51 -1.76
CA THR A 993 16.05 -38.26 -1.02
C THR A 993 16.11 -37.90 0.46
N GLU A 994 15.02 -38.12 1.21
CA GLU A 994 15.03 -37.97 2.67
C GLU A 994 16.14 -38.79 3.35
N VAL A 995 16.43 -39.99 2.84
CA VAL A 995 17.53 -40.85 3.34
C VAL A 995 18.89 -40.20 3.11
N GLN A 996 19.14 -39.71 1.89
CA GLN A 996 20.38 -39.01 1.55
C GLN A 996 20.54 -37.74 2.37
N TRP A 997 19.47 -36.97 2.52
CA TRP A 997 19.46 -35.73 3.28
C TRP A 997 19.76 -35.96 4.76
N GLU A 998 19.07 -36.91 5.42
CA GLU A 998 19.27 -37.15 6.85
C GLU A 998 20.65 -37.73 7.14
N TRP A 999 21.16 -38.62 6.28
CA TRP A 999 22.54 -39.10 6.35
C TRP A 999 23.54 -37.95 6.28
N ALA A 1000 23.35 -37.07 5.29
CA ALA A 1000 24.20 -35.91 5.06
C ALA A 1000 24.15 -34.93 6.23
N CYS A 1001 22.95 -34.64 6.76
CA CYS A 1001 22.70 -33.73 7.88
C CYS A 1001 23.36 -34.24 9.18
N ARG A 1002 23.16 -35.53 9.51
CA ARG A 1002 23.70 -36.14 10.74
C ARG A 1002 25.21 -36.12 10.81
N GLY A 1003 25.90 -36.25 9.67
CA GLY A 1003 27.37 -36.27 9.62
C GLY A 1003 28.01 -37.28 10.59
N GLY A 1004 27.33 -38.41 10.86
CA GLY A 1004 27.76 -39.43 11.82
C GLY A 1004 27.11 -39.40 13.20
N SER A 1005 26.37 -38.35 13.55
CA SER A 1005 25.72 -38.18 14.86
C SER A 1005 24.38 -38.91 14.98
N ASP A 1006 24.12 -39.49 16.15
CA ASP A 1006 22.80 -40.00 16.56
C ASP A 1006 21.98 -39.00 17.38
N GLN A 1007 22.56 -37.84 17.73
CA GLN A 1007 21.90 -36.77 18.48
C GLN A 1007 20.92 -35.96 17.60
N PRO A 1008 20.05 -35.12 18.21
CA PRO A 1008 19.16 -34.23 17.45
C PRO A 1008 19.89 -33.34 16.42
N PHE A 1009 21.11 -32.91 16.76
CA PHE A 1009 21.99 -32.14 15.89
C PHE A 1009 23.34 -32.83 15.70
N TRP A 1010 24.02 -32.56 14.58
CA TRP A 1010 25.38 -33.07 14.39
C TRP A 1010 26.38 -32.49 15.42
N TYR A 1011 26.06 -31.31 15.98
CA TYR A 1011 26.86 -30.61 16.98
C TYR A 1011 26.39 -30.82 18.44
N GLY A 1012 25.35 -31.61 18.70
CA GLY A 1012 24.96 -31.97 20.07
C GLY A 1012 23.47 -32.18 20.33
N ALA A 1013 23.11 -32.04 21.60
CA ALA A 1013 21.75 -32.22 22.12
C ALA A 1013 20.83 -31.02 21.82
N MET A 1014 19.54 -31.16 22.15
CA MET A 1014 18.49 -30.18 21.83
C MET A 1014 18.76 -28.76 22.35
N ASP A 1015 19.46 -28.64 23.47
CA ASP A 1015 19.80 -27.39 24.17
C ASP A 1015 21.18 -26.83 23.79
N ALA A 1016 21.86 -27.43 22.81
CA ALA A 1016 23.14 -26.95 22.32
C ALA A 1016 23.01 -25.53 21.74
N ASN A 1017 24.02 -24.69 22.01
CA ASN A 1017 24.11 -23.37 21.40
C ASN A 1017 24.37 -23.51 19.88
N PHE A 1018 23.33 -23.29 19.09
CA PHE A 1018 23.37 -23.42 17.63
C PHE A 1018 24.02 -22.24 16.91
N GLY A 1019 24.22 -21.08 17.57
CA GLY A 1019 24.69 -19.85 16.91
C GLY A 1019 25.98 -19.98 16.07
N PRO A 1020 26.97 -20.82 16.43
CA PRO A 1020 28.14 -21.06 15.58
C PRO A 1020 27.93 -21.98 14.36
N TYR A 1021 26.73 -22.55 14.20
CA TYR A 1021 26.47 -23.69 13.30
C TYR A 1021 25.31 -23.46 12.34
N GLU A 1022 24.26 -22.75 12.76
CA GLU A 1022 22.98 -22.72 12.06
C GLU A 1022 22.28 -21.37 12.28
N ASN A 1023 21.43 -20.97 11.33
CA ASN A 1023 20.46 -19.88 11.50
C ASN A 1023 19.10 -20.44 11.93
N LEU A 1024 18.73 -20.29 13.20
CA LEU A 1024 17.44 -20.75 13.76
C LEU A 1024 16.75 -19.62 14.52
N ALA A 1025 15.50 -19.84 14.93
CA ALA A 1025 14.73 -18.82 15.66
C ALA A 1025 15.40 -18.42 16.98
N ASP A 1026 16.07 -17.27 16.98
CA ASP A 1026 16.84 -16.75 18.10
C ASP A 1026 16.48 -15.29 18.41
N VAL A 1027 17.27 -14.62 19.25
CA VAL A 1027 17.03 -13.22 19.66
C VAL A 1027 17.06 -12.21 18.50
N GLN A 1028 17.56 -12.55 17.32
CA GLN A 1028 17.54 -11.66 16.16
C GLN A 1028 16.13 -11.43 15.63
N LEU A 1029 15.19 -12.36 15.84
CA LEU A 1029 13.79 -12.19 15.46
C LEU A 1029 13.09 -11.03 16.20
N GLU A 1030 13.67 -10.52 17.29
CA GLU A 1030 13.19 -9.29 17.93
C GLU A 1030 13.17 -8.09 17.00
N LYS A 1031 14.08 -8.07 16.02
CA LYS A 1031 14.20 -6.99 15.04
C LYS A 1031 13.07 -6.97 14.01
N MET A 1032 12.26 -8.03 13.93
CA MET A 1032 11.05 -8.05 13.09
C MET A 1032 10.00 -7.07 13.62
N ALA A 1033 9.96 -6.82 14.94
CA ALA A 1033 9.14 -5.78 15.52
C ALA A 1033 9.76 -4.41 15.22
N VAL A 1034 9.05 -3.58 14.47
CA VAL A 1034 9.56 -2.28 14.02
C VAL A 1034 8.65 -1.12 14.46
N THR A 1035 9.11 0.13 14.35
CA THR A 1035 8.32 1.31 14.70
C THR A 1035 8.86 2.57 14.01
N GLY A 1036 8.00 3.58 13.83
CA GLY A 1036 8.33 4.87 13.22
C GLY A 1036 8.18 4.91 11.69
N ILE A 1037 8.24 6.13 11.13
CA ILE A 1037 8.34 6.35 9.69
C ILE A 1037 9.71 5.85 9.24
N ASP A 1038 9.76 5.10 8.13
CA ASP A 1038 10.95 4.36 7.71
C ASP A 1038 11.42 3.38 8.80
N PRO A 1039 10.60 2.34 9.05
CA PRO A 1039 10.51 1.71 10.35
C PRO A 1039 11.81 1.03 10.76
N GLN A 1040 12.22 1.27 12.00
CA GLN A 1040 13.42 0.69 12.61
C GLN A 1040 13.04 -0.32 13.68
N PRO A 1041 13.93 -1.27 14.05
CA PRO A 1041 13.68 -2.19 15.16
C PRO A 1041 13.20 -1.46 16.42
N MET A 1042 12.13 -1.99 17.01
CA MET A 1042 11.46 -1.37 18.14
C MET A 1042 12.32 -1.49 19.42
N GLU A 1043 12.45 -0.38 20.15
CA GLU A 1043 13.13 -0.36 21.45
C GLU A 1043 12.40 -1.24 22.47
N LYS A 1044 13.16 -1.90 23.36
CA LYS A 1044 12.59 -2.83 24.36
C LYS A 1044 11.68 -2.16 25.39
N ASP A 1045 11.80 -0.85 25.58
CA ASP A 1045 10.95 -0.05 26.48
C ASP A 1045 9.66 0.44 25.81
N ASN A 1046 9.47 0.19 24.50
CA ASN A 1046 8.22 0.48 23.81
C ASN A 1046 7.09 -0.41 24.39
N PRO A 1047 5.92 0.17 24.74
CA PRO A 1047 4.82 -0.59 25.32
C PRO A 1047 4.30 -1.73 24.43
N TRP A 1048 4.56 -1.68 23.12
CA TRP A 1048 4.13 -2.70 22.16
C TRP A 1048 5.17 -3.81 21.92
N PHE A 1049 6.42 -3.63 22.37
CA PHE A 1049 7.53 -4.53 22.04
C PHE A 1049 7.24 -5.98 22.44
N SER A 1050 6.77 -6.19 23.67
CA SER A 1050 6.45 -7.53 24.20
C SER A 1050 5.35 -8.26 23.43
N TYR A 1051 4.55 -7.53 22.63
CA TYR A 1051 3.44 -8.10 21.87
C TYR A 1051 3.77 -8.25 20.39
N TYR A 1052 4.66 -7.43 19.83
CA TYR A 1052 5.07 -7.52 18.43
C TYR A 1052 6.32 -8.39 18.20
N ASN A 1053 7.13 -8.60 19.24
CA ASN A 1053 8.20 -9.58 19.27
C ASN A 1053 7.69 -11.01 19.59
N TYR A 1054 6.52 -11.37 19.07
CA TYR A 1054 5.79 -12.57 19.51
C TYR A 1054 6.31 -13.88 18.91
N MET A 1055 7.17 -13.84 17.89
CA MET A 1055 7.66 -15.08 17.27
C MET A 1055 8.37 -15.96 18.30
N PRO A 1056 7.95 -17.24 18.45
CA PRO A 1056 8.61 -18.17 19.35
C PRO A 1056 10.08 -18.39 18.95
N LYS A 1057 11.00 -18.22 19.90
CA LYS A 1057 12.45 -18.22 19.66
C LYS A 1057 13.25 -18.64 20.90
N VAL A 1058 14.55 -18.80 20.75
CA VAL A 1058 15.51 -19.02 21.85
C VAL A 1058 16.22 -17.72 22.18
N ASP A 1059 15.76 -17.04 23.24
CA ASP A 1059 16.26 -15.70 23.61
C ASP A 1059 17.73 -15.69 24.10
N THR A 1060 18.28 -16.85 24.44
CA THR A 1060 19.65 -16.98 24.96
C THR A 1060 20.71 -17.22 23.87
N VAL A 1061 20.29 -17.34 22.60
CA VAL A 1061 21.19 -17.56 21.46
C VAL A 1061 21.13 -16.33 20.56
N ASN A 1062 22.28 -16.02 19.95
CA ASN A 1062 22.44 -14.93 19.00
C ASN A 1062 23.47 -15.33 17.94
N ASP A 1063 22.99 -15.59 16.73
CA ASP A 1063 23.79 -15.94 15.56
C ASP A 1063 24.18 -14.72 14.71
N GLY A 1064 23.57 -13.56 14.98
CA GLY A 1064 23.76 -12.29 14.28
C GLY A 1064 22.93 -12.11 13.00
N LEU A 1065 22.11 -13.07 12.60
CA LEU A 1065 21.35 -13.09 11.35
C LEU A 1065 19.84 -13.18 11.60
N MET A 1066 19.12 -12.10 11.27
CA MET A 1066 17.66 -12.07 11.38
C MET A 1066 16.95 -12.79 10.23
N ILE A 1067 17.52 -12.77 9.02
CA ILE A 1067 16.90 -13.33 7.81
C ILE A 1067 17.92 -14.19 7.05
N PRO A 1068 17.46 -15.10 6.17
CA PRO A 1068 18.34 -15.92 5.37
C PRO A 1068 19.30 -15.12 4.49
N THR A 1069 20.54 -15.59 4.48
CA THR A 1069 21.66 -15.07 3.70
C THR A 1069 22.71 -16.17 3.59
N GLU A 1070 23.62 -16.08 2.61
CA GLU A 1070 24.78 -16.96 2.54
C GLU A 1070 26.03 -16.41 3.24
N GLU A 1071 25.96 -15.19 3.76
CA GLU A 1071 27.07 -14.44 4.36
C GLU A 1071 27.38 -14.84 5.81
N TYR A 1072 27.16 -16.10 6.17
CA TYR A 1072 27.52 -16.66 7.48
C TYR A 1072 28.92 -17.28 7.51
N THR A 1073 29.48 -17.36 8.71
CA THR A 1073 30.75 -18.05 9.03
C THR A 1073 30.53 -19.30 9.89
N TYR A 1074 29.41 -19.98 9.68
CA TYR A 1074 29.06 -21.20 10.40
C TYR A 1074 30.03 -22.35 10.13
N LYS A 1075 30.20 -23.21 11.13
CA LYS A 1075 31.03 -24.41 11.01
C LYS A 1075 30.32 -25.48 10.18
N ALA A 1076 31.06 -26.11 9.29
CA ALA A 1076 30.58 -27.29 8.57
C ALA A 1076 30.45 -28.49 9.50
N ASN A 1077 29.50 -29.37 9.17
CA ASN A 1077 29.41 -30.69 9.76
C ASN A 1077 30.60 -31.58 9.30
N PRO A 1078 30.77 -32.78 9.86
CA PRO A 1078 31.92 -33.63 9.53
C PRO A 1078 32.06 -34.06 8.06
N PHE A 1079 31.02 -33.93 7.23
CA PHE A 1079 31.09 -34.16 5.77
C PHE A 1079 31.37 -32.89 4.96
N GLY A 1080 31.48 -31.72 5.61
CA GLY A 1080 31.77 -30.44 4.95
C GLY A 1080 30.52 -29.64 4.56
N LEU A 1081 29.32 -30.06 4.96
CA LEU A 1081 28.08 -29.33 4.69
C LEU A 1081 27.82 -28.28 5.77
N ILE A 1082 27.36 -27.10 5.39
CA ILE A 1082 27.12 -25.99 6.30
C ILE A 1082 25.62 -25.67 6.32
N ASN A 1083 25.05 -25.41 7.50
CA ASN A 1083 23.66 -24.96 7.67
C ASN A 1083 22.62 -26.05 7.33
N MET A 1084 22.84 -27.29 7.80
CA MET A 1084 21.97 -28.44 7.47
C MET A 1084 20.73 -28.53 8.36
N HIS A 1085 20.65 -27.73 9.43
CA HIS A 1085 19.54 -27.72 10.36
C HIS A 1085 18.73 -26.42 10.30
N GLY A 1086 19.33 -25.30 9.89
CA GLY A 1086 18.70 -23.98 9.88
C GLY A 1086 18.69 -23.27 8.53
N ASN A 1087 18.45 -21.96 8.58
CA ASN A 1087 18.32 -21.02 7.47
C ASN A 1087 17.08 -21.28 6.63
N LEU A 1088 17.05 -22.38 5.87
CA LEU A 1088 15.87 -22.83 5.14
C LEU A 1088 15.67 -24.33 5.29
N GLN A 1089 14.41 -24.75 5.27
CA GLN A 1089 14.12 -26.14 4.96
C GLN A 1089 14.48 -26.44 3.52
N GLU A 1090 14.65 -27.71 3.18
CA GLU A 1090 15.12 -28.10 1.85
C GLU A 1090 14.23 -29.15 1.23
N TRP A 1091 13.83 -28.92 -0.02
CA TRP A 1091 13.07 -29.90 -0.79
C TRP A 1091 13.84 -31.21 -0.96
N THR A 1092 13.14 -32.33 -0.77
CA THR A 1092 13.60 -33.67 -1.13
C THR A 1092 12.73 -34.23 -2.24
N ARG A 1093 13.25 -35.16 -3.04
CA ARG A 1093 12.46 -35.92 -4.03
C ARG A 1093 11.67 -37.09 -3.45
N SER A 1094 11.47 -37.12 -2.13
CA SER A 1094 10.74 -38.18 -1.44
C SER A 1094 9.27 -37.79 -1.24
N ILE A 1095 8.38 -38.76 -1.47
CA ILE A 1095 6.96 -38.65 -1.15
C ILE A 1095 6.78 -38.79 0.36
N TYR A 1096 5.87 -38.01 0.95
CA TYR A 1096 5.58 -38.12 2.37
C TYR A 1096 4.92 -39.47 2.70
N ALA A 1097 5.58 -40.27 3.53
CA ALA A 1097 5.14 -41.60 3.93
C ALA A 1097 5.46 -41.89 5.42
N PRO A 1098 4.67 -42.76 6.10
CA PRO A 1098 4.95 -43.21 7.46
C PRO A 1098 6.26 -43.99 7.56
N TYR A 1099 6.91 -43.93 8.72
CA TYR A 1099 8.09 -44.74 8.99
C TYR A 1099 7.71 -46.13 9.52
N PRO A 1100 8.55 -47.15 9.29
CA PRO A 1100 9.70 -47.14 8.39
C PRO A 1100 9.23 -47.29 6.94
N TYR A 1101 9.70 -46.44 6.02
CA TYR A 1101 9.37 -46.58 4.59
C TYR A 1101 10.50 -47.25 3.81
N ASN A 1102 10.17 -47.81 2.65
CA ASN A 1102 11.14 -48.38 1.70
C ASN A 1102 10.87 -47.90 0.26
N ASP A 1103 11.86 -47.97 -0.62
CA ASP A 1103 11.77 -47.45 -1.99
C ASP A 1103 10.55 -47.99 -2.77
N LYS A 1104 10.16 -49.27 -2.58
CA LYS A 1104 8.99 -49.88 -3.23
C LYS A 1104 7.65 -49.33 -2.75
N SER A 1105 7.59 -48.85 -1.50
CA SER A 1105 6.37 -48.27 -0.93
C SER A 1105 6.05 -46.89 -1.49
N GLN A 1106 7.02 -46.19 -2.08
CA GLN A 1106 6.80 -44.89 -2.72
C GLN A 1106 6.14 -45.00 -4.09
N GLU A 1107 6.39 -46.08 -4.85
CA GLU A 1107 5.83 -46.29 -6.21
C GLU A 1107 4.31 -46.48 -6.23
N THR A 1108 3.70 -46.86 -5.09
CA THR A 1108 2.26 -47.16 -4.98
C THR A 1108 1.45 -46.06 -4.31
N LEU A 1109 2.09 -45.00 -3.82
CA LEU A 1109 1.40 -43.87 -3.19
C LEU A 1109 1.11 -42.83 -4.26
N GLU A 1110 -0.16 -42.45 -4.43
CA GLU A 1110 -0.48 -41.23 -5.16
C GLU A 1110 0.25 -40.09 -4.45
N ALA A 1111 1.10 -39.35 -5.18
CA ALA A 1111 1.90 -38.27 -4.63
C ALA A 1111 0.98 -37.10 -4.23
N LYS A 1112 0.36 -37.21 -3.05
CA LYS A 1112 -0.46 -36.15 -2.47
C LYS A 1112 0.42 -35.07 -1.87
N GLN A 1113 1.56 -35.44 -1.30
CA GLN A 1113 2.49 -34.54 -0.62
C GLN A 1113 3.95 -35.00 -0.77
N VAL A 1114 4.87 -34.02 -0.76
CA VAL A 1114 6.32 -34.20 -0.84
C VAL A 1114 6.98 -33.64 0.42
N VAL A 1115 8.20 -34.12 0.70
CA VAL A 1115 8.88 -33.79 1.95
C VAL A 1115 9.91 -32.68 1.79
N ALA A 1116 9.84 -31.69 2.68
CA ALA A 1116 10.97 -30.81 2.99
C ALA A 1116 11.61 -31.23 4.32
N ARG A 1117 12.94 -31.10 4.41
CA ARG A 1117 13.75 -31.49 5.57
C ARG A 1117 14.45 -30.31 6.23
N GLY A 1118 14.87 -30.51 7.48
CA GLY A 1118 15.55 -29.50 8.28
C GLY A 1118 14.59 -28.51 8.96
N GLY A 1119 15.15 -27.43 9.47
CA GLY A 1119 14.44 -26.26 9.99
C GLY A 1119 14.76 -25.02 9.17
N SER A 1120 14.22 -23.89 9.58
CA SER A 1120 14.47 -22.58 8.97
C SER A 1120 14.78 -21.54 10.04
N TRP A 1121 15.16 -20.33 9.62
CA TRP A 1121 15.43 -19.18 10.49
C TRP A 1121 14.29 -18.80 11.46
N VAL A 1122 13.06 -19.26 11.19
CA VAL A 1122 11.88 -19.06 12.07
C VAL A 1122 11.51 -20.28 12.92
N ASP A 1123 12.28 -21.37 12.82
CA ASP A 1123 12.02 -22.60 13.54
C ASP A 1123 12.90 -22.73 14.79
N ARG A 1124 12.31 -23.20 15.89
CA ARG A 1124 13.05 -23.50 17.12
C ARG A 1124 13.76 -24.85 17.00
N PRO A 1125 14.79 -25.12 17.83
CA PRO A 1125 15.56 -26.37 17.78
C PRO A 1125 14.72 -27.66 17.67
N LYS A 1126 13.62 -27.77 18.43
CA LYS A 1126 12.73 -28.95 18.39
C LYS A 1126 12.08 -29.22 17.02
N ASP A 1127 12.00 -28.21 16.17
CA ASP A 1127 11.37 -28.24 14.84
C ASP A 1127 12.42 -28.22 13.70
N ALA A 1128 13.71 -28.38 14.05
CA ALA A 1128 14.88 -28.25 13.17
C ALA A 1128 15.91 -29.39 13.29
N THR A 1129 15.57 -30.47 14.00
CA THR A 1129 16.46 -31.63 14.20
C THR A 1129 16.79 -32.34 12.88
N ALA A 1130 17.78 -33.24 12.89
CA ALA A 1130 18.08 -34.11 11.73
C ALA A 1130 16.86 -34.93 11.26
N THR A 1131 15.91 -35.19 12.16
CA THR A 1131 14.68 -35.94 11.90
C THR A 1131 13.49 -35.06 11.52
N ALA A 1132 13.64 -33.73 11.57
CA ALA A 1132 12.59 -32.80 11.22
C ALA A 1132 12.20 -32.96 9.75
N ARG A 1133 10.89 -33.12 9.53
CA ARG A 1133 10.28 -33.28 8.21
C ARG A 1133 8.94 -32.55 8.16
N ARG A 1134 8.61 -31.98 7.00
CA ARG A 1134 7.32 -31.33 6.72
C ARG A 1134 6.79 -31.79 5.38
N ALA A 1135 5.47 -31.87 5.28
CA ALA A 1135 4.77 -32.31 4.09
C ALA A 1135 4.11 -31.09 3.44
N TYR A 1136 4.28 -30.94 2.12
CA TYR A 1136 3.68 -29.87 1.33
C TYR A 1136 3.13 -30.44 0.03
N LEU A 1137 2.24 -29.69 -0.62
CA LEU A 1137 1.77 -30.06 -1.95
C LEU A 1137 2.89 -29.80 -3.00
N PRO A 1138 3.03 -30.64 -4.04
CA PRO A 1138 4.11 -30.49 -5.04
C PRO A 1138 4.17 -29.12 -5.72
N TRP A 1139 3.02 -28.50 -5.95
CA TRP A 1139 2.87 -27.20 -6.61
C TRP A 1139 2.94 -26.01 -5.63
N GLN A 1140 2.93 -26.26 -4.32
CA GLN A 1140 2.94 -25.21 -3.29
C GLN A 1140 4.31 -24.53 -3.25
N LYS A 1141 4.31 -23.21 -3.35
CA LYS A 1141 5.48 -22.36 -3.11
C LYS A 1141 5.54 -21.99 -1.63
N VAL A 1142 6.73 -22.09 -1.03
CA VAL A 1142 6.91 -21.87 0.42
C VAL A 1142 8.06 -20.89 0.65
N ASN A 1143 7.87 -19.91 1.53
CA ASN A 1143 8.82 -18.80 1.74
C ASN A 1143 10.00 -19.14 2.67
N ASN A 1144 9.98 -20.30 3.33
CA ASN A 1144 11.06 -20.80 4.17
C ASN A 1144 11.57 -22.20 3.76
N VAL A 1145 11.32 -22.60 2.50
CA VAL A 1145 11.88 -23.80 1.88
C VAL A 1145 12.71 -23.38 0.67
N GLY A 1146 13.97 -23.80 0.65
CA GLY A 1146 14.92 -23.61 -0.44
C GLY A 1146 15.41 -24.94 -1.02
N LEU A 1147 16.60 -24.91 -1.60
CA LEU A 1147 17.15 -26.00 -2.40
C LEU A 1147 18.57 -26.37 -1.98
N ARG A 1148 18.81 -27.66 -1.78
CA ARG A 1148 20.12 -28.27 -1.97
C ARG A 1148 20.07 -29.29 -3.09
N LEU A 1149 21.12 -29.30 -3.89
CA LEU A 1149 21.24 -30.18 -5.04
C LEU A 1149 22.21 -31.30 -4.73
N ILE A 1150 21.96 -32.47 -5.31
CA ILE A 1150 22.92 -33.57 -5.33
C ILE A 1150 23.34 -33.91 -6.75
N ILE A 1151 24.53 -34.49 -6.89
CA ILE A 1151 24.98 -35.16 -8.13
C ILE A 1151 25.26 -36.61 -7.80
N GLU A 1152 24.51 -37.52 -8.42
CA GLU A 1152 24.67 -38.96 -8.21
C GLU A 1152 25.81 -39.55 -9.05
N ASP A 1153 26.46 -40.59 -8.52
CA ASP A 1153 27.56 -41.34 -9.15
C ASP A 1153 27.14 -42.40 -10.18
#